data_AF-A0A3B9BAL5-F1
#
_entry.id   AF-A0A3B9BAL5-F1
#
_cell.length_a   1.000
_cell.length_b   1.000
_cell.length_c   1.000
_cell.angle_alpha   90.00
_cell.angle_beta   90.00
_cell.angle_gamma   90.00
#
_symmetry.space_group_name_H-M   'P 1'
#
loop_
_entity.id
_entity.type
_entity.pdbx_description
1 polymer ?
#
loop_
_entity_poly.entity_id
_entity_poly.type
_entity_poly.pdbx_seq_one_letter_code
_entity_poly.pdbx_strand_id
1 'polypeptide(L)'
;MWGFRDFWDGNYRRFRSQHWCWDPDVWVSEGMRDKWMHIAHIYTGTNVQVYVNGTIRRDWIKDDIDTGNSYPLQFGRWTEEDNNLDRTFKGLLDDFRVYDDWLSPSDILSIYGNGSGDFQVVPTLEIPSVVDGSPVVGKIHFKRNGLPVEVNDFNVSADLSISNGMIDPSSLFYEGNGTYRFNFTLNQENLESQISLGAGAVTDRYSQGNEAATVSTRLMYRAVTRGQDLLAWWPFDDDVIGSGTVTGKTSNARVANLYNGTELSHYGKFGKGLKFDRTNSRSRMTINDGETVGLGNNWTFSAWVKNPLPPTANLRSTLFRGHYTQGGRDYDRFIVVRGSDRMLCFFDGDDGNGNNRYRSTGYEIDPLAFSGWHHFAVLAAGSRTNFYIDGKFVGDADRREQSTVKFVGNSSDNELFAEYLDDVRIYGVSLSFSEIAAVYGGGFGDQYPSFLIDFNTTRDSDPRLGQLLVGKDGNLVPMTGLVGTDFNLQAGSVDITPNSDGNYSLSLDLNGSYVGNTLSIDENVSVDNDGKPNEGFREEIYYHEIVYDEVHLVSRWAFDETNGSRIRDLGIAFNDGYLVGNSALVSGKFGNALSMDGSGDYMSVPRFSGTHKEGNFTISAWVYPTNLGYNSNVQDAAIFGADGNNADTVLVWYNVNGASTANRTFTFNIGTTSIGLNRLDGPDGLALQDRWQHVVAVMSGQGRKIYHNGVLAAESIGSDNIVTIEGNNVRVGAWSGSGDMDYEGLVDEVRFYKRSFTDVDISILYGLGNGDLGLTPVITLDHENSASTVSGTIEFLKFGQPQPISGLNPSDIGVDGGTINNVVSNGTGYDFDFVPSGHPSTARIGLPAGVVSSGVSESRAVSQSFLNAPSVTAEESLVLWYTFNDLNTSTMEMEDFSGNQADGLVSAGTLVPGKFAKALQLDPGEYLSVDGELLSLSQTFTLSL
;
A
#
# COMPACT_ATOMS: atom_id res chain seq x y z
N MET A 1 -68.49 33.60 12.01
CA MET A 1 -67.94 33.93 13.35
C MET A 1 -67.13 32.74 13.81
N TRP A 2 -65.86 32.94 14.14
CA TRP A 2 -64.97 31.92 14.70
C TRP A 2 -64.55 32.34 16.10
N GLY A 3 -64.66 31.46 17.10
CA GLY A 3 -64.12 31.76 18.43
C GLY A 3 -64.15 30.60 19.42
N PHE A 4 -63.76 30.89 20.66
CA PHE A 4 -63.96 30.01 21.81
C PHE A 4 -64.83 30.70 22.83
N ARG A 5 -65.75 29.98 23.45
CA ARG A 5 -66.63 30.55 24.48
C ARG A 5 -67.15 29.51 25.44
N ASP A 6 -67.98 29.98 26.38
CA ASP A 6 -68.73 29.14 27.31
C ASP A 6 -67.83 28.18 28.11
N PHE A 7 -66.79 28.75 28.73
CA PHE A 7 -66.01 28.08 29.76
C PHE A 7 -66.93 27.81 30.95
N TRP A 8 -67.31 26.56 31.13
CA TRP A 8 -68.43 26.20 32.00
C TRP A 8 -68.05 25.11 32.99
N ASP A 9 -68.96 24.80 33.92
CA ASP A 9 -68.69 24.00 35.12
C ASP A 9 -67.78 24.70 36.16
N GLY A 10 -67.86 24.26 37.42
CA GLY A 10 -67.18 24.92 38.54
C GLY A 10 -65.64 24.98 38.42
N ASN A 11 -65.02 24.24 37.50
CA ASN A 11 -63.58 24.16 37.28
C ASN A 11 -63.16 24.40 35.81
N TYR A 12 -64.08 24.88 34.96
CA TYR A 12 -63.85 25.10 33.53
C TYR A 12 -63.24 23.86 32.84
N ARG A 13 -63.87 22.69 32.91
CA ARG A 13 -63.39 21.47 32.21
C ARG A 13 -63.91 21.35 30.79
N ARG A 14 -64.69 22.33 30.32
CA ARG A 14 -65.19 22.36 28.96
C ARG A 14 -65.40 23.78 28.48
N PHE A 15 -65.18 23.96 27.19
CA PHE A 15 -65.50 25.16 26.42
C PHE A 15 -66.04 24.75 25.05
N ARG A 16 -66.64 25.69 24.35
CA ARG A 16 -67.12 25.52 22.97
C ARG A 16 -66.13 26.11 21.99
N SER A 17 -65.80 25.33 20.98
CA SER A 17 -65.27 25.86 19.71
C SER A 17 -66.49 26.31 18.90
N GLN A 18 -66.55 27.59 18.54
CA GLN A 18 -67.65 28.15 17.76
C GLN A 18 -67.20 28.42 16.35
N HIS A 19 -68.02 27.96 15.42
CA HIS A 19 -68.11 28.42 14.05
C HIS A 19 -69.58 28.76 13.74
N TRP A 20 -69.87 29.45 12.65
CA TRP A 20 -71.25 29.86 12.35
C TRP A 20 -72.21 28.64 12.36
N CYS A 21 -73.19 28.63 13.28
CA CYS A 21 -74.12 27.52 13.54
C CYS A 21 -73.48 26.16 13.89
N TRP A 22 -72.23 26.12 14.37
CA TRP A 22 -71.55 24.89 14.78
C TRP A 22 -70.73 25.11 16.07
N ASP A 23 -71.18 24.49 17.17
CA ASP A 23 -70.68 24.75 18.53
C ASP A 23 -70.14 23.48 19.22
N PRO A 24 -69.20 22.73 18.63
CA PRO A 24 -68.70 21.51 19.25
C PRO A 24 -67.95 21.77 20.56
N ASP A 25 -68.03 20.78 21.45
CA ASP A 25 -67.47 20.87 22.79
C ASP A 25 -66.06 20.27 22.89
N VAL A 26 -65.17 21.03 23.51
CA VAL A 26 -63.82 20.62 23.86
C VAL A 26 -63.77 20.30 25.35
N TRP A 27 -63.31 19.09 25.68
CA TRP A 27 -63.15 18.65 27.07
C TRP A 27 -61.69 18.72 27.50
N VAL A 28 -61.47 19.29 28.70
CA VAL A 28 -60.17 19.46 29.35
C VAL A 28 -60.27 18.85 30.74
N SER A 29 -59.97 17.56 30.84
CA SER A 29 -60.17 16.72 32.05
C SER A 29 -59.55 17.31 33.32
N GLU A 30 -58.38 17.92 33.18
CA GLU A 30 -57.60 18.54 34.26
C GLU A 30 -58.19 19.85 34.78
N GLY A 31 -59.13 20.46 34.03
CA GLY A 31 -59.76 21.75 34.32
C GLY A 31 -58.83 22.95 34.21
N MET A 32 -59.42 24.08 33.79
CA MET A 32 -58.72 25.30 33.38
C MET A 32 -58.85 26.44 34.40
N ARG A 33 -59.74 26.31 35.39
CA ARG A 33 -59.95 27.38 36.38
C ARG A 33 -58.69 27.61 37.21
N ASP A 34 -58.34 28.89 37.38
CA ASP A 34 -57.19 29.37 38.16
C ASP A 34 -55.82 28.82 37.69
N LYS A 35 -55.70 28.51 36.38
CA LYS A 35 -54.47 28.04 35.74
C LYS A 35 -54.19 28.80 34.44
N TRP A 36 -52.91 28.95 34.11
CA TRP A 36 -52.50 29.30 32.75
C TRP A 36 -52.69 28.11 31.81
N MET A 37 -53.32 28.34 30.67
CA MET A 37 -53.57 27.32 29.66
C MET A 37 -53.14 27.87 28.30
N HIS A 38 -52.38 27.09 27.55
CA HIS A 38 -52.15 27.38 26.13
C HIS A 38 -53.24 26.69 25.31
N ILE A 39 -53.97 27.44 24.48
CA ILE A 39 -55.04 26.91 23.64
C ILE A 39 -54.75 27.33 22.20
N ALA A 40 -54.56 26.35 21.31
CA ALA A 40 -54.42 26.60 19.88
C ALA A 40 -55.61 26.00 19.11
N HIS A 41 -56.11 26.74 18.13
CA HIS A 41 -57.31 26.40 17.36
C HIS A 41 -57.07 26.66 15.90
N ILE A 42 -57.14 25.58 15.16
CA ILE A 42 -56.48 25.47 13.88
C ILE A 42 -57.52 24.98 12.90
N TYR A 43 -57.56 25.62 11.73
CA TYR A 43 -58.29 25.11 10.58
C TYR A 43 -57.28 24.73 9.50
N THR A 44 -57.23 23.46 9.14
CA THR A 44 -56.30 22.94 8.14
C THR A 44 -56.84 23.07 6.70
N GLY A 45 -57.99 23.72 6.53
CA GLY A 45 -58.79 23.68 5.30
C GLY A 45 -59.78 22.52 5.24
N THR A 46 -59.52 21.42 5.94
CA THR A 46 -60.41 20.24 5.99
C THR A 46 -60.86 19.86 7.40
N ASN A 47 -60.12 20.29 8.43
CA ASN A 47 -60.36 19.90 9.81
C ASN A 47 -60.25 21.10 10.75
N VAL A 48 -61.08 21.11 11.80
CA VAL A 48 -60.88 21.95 12.98
C VAL A 48 -60.21 21.15 14.08
N GLN A 49 -59.01 21.58 14.43
CA GLN A 49 -58.22 20.99 15.49
C GLN A 49 -58.14 21.94 16.69
N VAL A 50 -58.21 21.37 17.89
CA VAL A 50 -58.05 22.11 19.14
C VAL A 50 -56.99 21.44 19.98
N TYR A 51 -55.94 22.19 20.31
CA TYR A 51 -54.87 21.78 21.20
C TYR A 51 -54.99 22.53 22.52
N VAL A 52 -54.71 21.85 23.62
CA VAL A 52 -54.58 22.44 24.95
C VAL A 52 -53.27 21.96 25.54
N ASN A 53 -52.41 22.89 25.95
CA ASN A 53 -51.08 22.63 26.49
C ASN A 53 -50.24 21.72 25.58
N GLY A 54 -50.18 22.07 24.29
CA GLY A 54 -49.43 21.32 23.27
C GLY A 54 -50.04 19.98 22.85
N THR A 55 -51.09 19.52 23.53
CA THR A 55 -51.73 18.21 23.26
C THR A 55 -53.04 18.38 22.51
N ILE A 56 -53.24 17.61 21.45
CA ILE A 56 -54.51 17.63 20.70
C ILE A 56 -55.66 17.11 21.58
N ARG A 57 -56.75 17.87 21.65
CA ARG A 57 -57.97 17.49 22.37
C ARG A 57 -59.07 17.04 21.44
N ARG A 58 -59.14 17.67 20.27
CA ARG A 58 -60.16 17.40 19.26
C ARG A 58 -59.58 17.63 17.87
N ASP A 59 -60.08 16.83 16.93
CA ASP A 59 -59.82 16.91 15.51
C ASP A 59 -61.12 16.52 14.80
N TRP A 60 -61.83 17.51 14.27
CA TRP A 60 -63.12 17.32 13.61
C TRP A 60 -62.98 17.61 12.13
N ILE A 61 -63.46 16.69 11.28
CA ILE A 61 -63.59 16.95 9.84
C ILE A 61 -64.66 18.03 9.64
N LYS A 62 -64.26 19.12 8.98
CA LYS A 62 -65.09 20.27 8.65
C LYS A 62 -64.44 20.99 7.48
N ASP A 63 -64.87 20.69 6.26
CA ASP A 63 -64.29 21.13 4.98
C ASP A 63 -64.79 22.50 4.50
N ASP A 64 -65.68 23.15 5.25
CA ASP A 64 -66.18 24.49 4.99
C ASP A 64 -66.42 25.24 6.32
N ILE A 65 -65.69 26.34 6.50
CA ILE A 65 -65.81 27.24 7.65
C ILE A 65 -65.92 28.67 7.16
N ASP A 66 -67.01 29.32 7.56
CA ASP A 66 -67.21 30.76 7.38
C ASP A 66 -66.80 31.53 8.65
N THR A 67 -65.72 32.30 8.54
CA THR A 67 -65.25 33.19 9.60
C THR A 67 -66.14 34.43 9.75
N GLY A 68 -66.84 34.86 8.70
CA GLY A 68 -67.73 36.03 8.65
C GLY A 68 -67.04 37.34 9.05
N ASN A 69 -66.83 38.26 8.12
CA ASN A 69 -66.15 39.55 8.38
C ASN A 69 -67.10 40.65 8.92
N SER A 70 -68.23 40.26 9.51
CA SER A 70 -69.31 41.17 9.90
C SER A 70 -68.98 42.01 11.13
N TYR A 71 -67.99 41.60 11.94
CA TYR A 71 -67.58 42.26 13.17
C TYR A 71 -66.04 42.31 13.26
N PRO A 72 -65.46 43.32 13.94
CA PRO A 72 -64.03 43.32 14.26
C PRO A 72 -63.62 42.07 15.05
N LEU A 73 -62.36 41.66 14.93
CA LEU A 73 -61.78 40.64 15.82
C LEU A 73 -61.86 41.14 17.28
N GLN A 74 -62.46 40.34 18.16
CA GLN A 74 -62.63 40.66 19.58
C GLN A 74 -61.99 39.59 20.45
N PHE A 75 -61.38 40.02 21.56
CA PHE A 75 -60.88 39.16 22.62
C PHE A 75 -61.41 39.68 23.96
N GLY A 76 -61.60 38.78 24.92
CA GLY A 76 -62.18 39.12 26.22
C GLY A 76 -63.70 39.30 26.22
N ARG A 77 -64.38 39.33 25.06
CA ARG A 77 -65.85 39.39 24.94
C ARG A 77 -66.33 38.63 23.69
N TRP A 78 -67.56 38.14 23.73
CA TRP A 78 -68.15 37.30 22.68
C TRP A 78 -68.53 38.02 21.37
N THR A 79 -69.32 39.10 21.41
CA THR A 79 -69.79 39.82 20.21
C THR A 79 -70.52 41.13 20.57
N GLU A 80 -70.69 42.02 19.59
CA GLU A 80 -71.51 43.24 19.65
C GLU A 80 -72.99 43.01 19.31
N GLU A 81 -73.34 41.82 18.82
CA GLU A 81 -74.66 41.47 18.25
C GLU A 81 -75.88 41.87 19.12
N ASP A 82 -75.76 41.84 20.44
CA ASP A 82 -76.87 42.09 21.37
C ASP A 82 -76.56 43.07 22.51
N ASN A 83 -75.44 43.81 22.45
CA ASN A 83 -74.98 44.69 23.53
C ASN A 83 -74.88 44.03 24.92
N ASN A 84 -74.80 42.69 25.01
CA ASN A 84 -74.74 41.99 26.27
C ASN A 84 -73.33 42.04 26.87
N LEU A 85 -73.16 42.88 27.91
CA LEU A 85 -71.89 43.08 28.61
C LEU A 85 -71.52 41.92 29.56
N ASP A 86 -72.45 41.01 29.86
CA ASP A 86 -72.21 39.88 30.76
C ASP A 86 -71.43 38.72 30.08
N ARG A 87 -71.26 38.77 28.75
CA ARG A 87 -70.49 37.77 27.96
C ARG A 87 -69.02 38.13 27.82
N THR A 88 -68.42 38.52 28.94
CA THR A 88 -67.02 38.93 29.04
C THR A 88 -66.21 37.82 29.71
N PHE A 89 -65.04 37.51 29.17
CA PHE A 89 -64.08 36.58 29.76
C PHE A 89 -63.56 37.17 31.07
N LYS A 90 -63.67 36.39 32.16
CA LYS A 90 -63.33 36.84 33.53
C LYS A 90 -61.94 36.40 33.99
N GLY A 91 -61.12 35.88 33.07
CA GLY A 91 -59.75 35.44 33.33
C GLY A 91 -58.69 36.42 32.83
N LEU A 92 -57.43 36.01 32.96
CA LEU A 92 -56.27 36.71 32.39
C LEU A 92 -55.95 36.13 31.01
N LEU A 93 -55.52 36.97 30.08
CA LEU A 93 -55.04 36.59 28.75
C LEU A 93 -53.63 37.15 28.59
N ASP A 94 -52.75 36.39 27.95
CA ASP A 94 -51.40 36.81 27.58
C ASP A 94 -51.00 36.14 26.25
N ASP A 95 -50.05 36.75 25.53
CA ASP A 95 -49.42 36.23 24.30
C ASP A 95 -50.39 35.69 23.22
N PHE A 96 -51.32 36.55 22.78
CA PHE A 96 -52.27 36.21 21.72
C PHE A 96 -51.64 36.29 20.33
N ARG A 97 -51.83 35.24 19.51
CA ARG A 97 -51.25 35.10 18.17
C ARG A 97 -52.31 34.66 17.15
N VAL A 98 -52.22 35.18 15.93
CA VAL A 98 -53.01 34.75 14.76
C VAL A 98 -52.04 34.51 13.62
N TYR A 99 -52.18 33.37 12.97
CA TYR A 99 -51.38 32.96 11.81
C TYR A 99 -52.28 32.93 10.58
N ASP A 100 -51.74 33.29 9.41
CA ASP A 100 -52.41 33.19 8.11
C ASP A 100 -52.26 31.81 7.46
N ASP A 101 -51.60 30.88 8.16
CA ASP A 101 -51.46 29.47 7.80
C ASP A 101 -51.77 28.58 9.01
N TRP A 102 -52.04 27.29 8.75
CA TRP A 102 -52.20 26.30 9.79
C TRP A 102 -50.82 25.84 10.32
N LEU A 103 -50.76 25.54 11.62
CA LEU A 103 -49.52 25.13 12.28
C LEU A 103 -49.49 23.61 12.50
N SER A 104 -48.32 23.01 12.31
CA SER A 104 -48.12 21.58 12.54
C SER A 104 -48.16 21.23 14.03
N PRO A 105 -48.37 19.94 14.40
CA PRO A 105 -48.31 19.52 15.81
C PRO A 105 -46.99 19.88 16.49
N SER A 106 -45.86 19.85 15.77
CA SER A 106 -44.55 20.28 16.28
C SER A 106 -44.48 21.78 16.56
N ASP A 107 -45.04 22.61 15.68
CA ASP A 107 -45.05 24.07 15.88
C ASP A 107 -45.87 24.43 17.13
N ILE A 108 -47.03 23.79 17.32
CA ILE A 108 -47.88 23.99 18.50
C ILE A 108 -47.19 23.55 19.78
N LEU A 109 -46.44 22.44 19.73
CA LEU A 109 -45.66 21.97 20.88
C LEU A 109 -44.52 22.95 21.22
N SER A 110 -43.84 23.49 20.20
CA SER A 110 -42.79 24.51 20.37
C SER A 110 -43.34 25.82 20.94
N ILE A 111 -44.49 26.31 20.45
CA ILE A 111 -45.15 27.51 21.00
C ILE A 111 -45.57 27.27 22.45
N TYR A 112 -46.07 26.08 22.79
CA TYR A 112 -46.41 25.76 24.18
C TYR A 112 -45.17 25.76 25.09
N GLY A 113 -44.03 25.27 24.60
CA GLY A 113 -42.75 25.29 25.33
C GLY A 113 -42.84 24.64 26.72
N ASN A 114 -43.62 23.57 26.86
CA ASN A 114 -43.93 22.92 28.15
C ASN A 114 -44.49 23.87 29.24
N GLY A 115 -45.20 24.92 28.83
CA GLY A 115 -45.79 25.92 29.73
C GLY A 115 -44.97 27.21 29.86
N SER A 116 -43.76 27.24 29.31
CA SER A 116 -42.88 28.41 29.31
C SER A 116 -43.00 29.29 28.06
N GLY A 117 -43.75 28.84 27.05
CA GLY A 117 -43.78 29.48 25.74
C GLY A 117 -42.51 29.23 24.92
N ASP A 118 -42.44 29.77 23.71
CA ASP A 118 -41.24 29.77 22.84
C ASP A 118 -40.25 30.91 23.17
N PHE A 119 -40.34 31.47 24.39
CA PHE A 119 -39.51 32.58 24.88
C PHE A 119 -38.23 32.12 25.57
N GLN A 120 -37.98 30.82 25.67
CA GLN A 120 -36.82 30.30 26.39
C GLN A 120 -35.52 30.63 25.67
N VAL A 121 -34.51 31.00 26.45
CA VAL A 121 -33.14 31.15 25.95
C VAL A 121 -32.49 29.77 26.00
N VAL A 122 -32.15 29.21 24.85
CA VAL A 122 -31.52 27.90 24.72
C VAL A 122 -30.02 28.11 24.50
N PRO A 123 -29.17 27.73 25.48
CA PRO A 123 -27.73 27.69 25.27
C PRO A 123 -27.33 26.44 24.48
N THR A 124 -26.30 26.57 23.64
CA THR A 124 -25.64 25.45 22.98
C THR A 124 -24.15 25.60 23.15
N LEU A 125 -23.51 24.65 23.83
CA LEU A 125 -22.06 24.58 23.98
C LEU A 125 -21.47 23.91 22.74
N GLU A 126 -20.62 24.64 22.01
CA GLU A 126 -19.83 24.13 20.90
C GLU A 126 -18.41 23.87 21.43
N ILE A 127 -18.19 22.62 21.85
CA ILE A 127 -16.92 22.13 22.39
C ILE A 127 -16.66 20.74 21.79
N PRO A 128 -15.47 20.48 21.22
CA PRO A 128 -15.11 19.16 20.72
C PRO A 128 -15.21 18.07 21.80
N SER A 129 -15.68 16.88 21.43
CA SER A 129 -15.81 15.75 22.36
C SER A 129 -14.46 15.22 22.85
N VAL A 130 -13.40 15.45 22.08
CA VAL A 130 -12.00 15.19 22.45
C VAL A 130 -11.13 16.36 22.04
N VAL A 131 -10.09 16.60 22.84
CA VAL A 131 -9.11 17.67 22.65
C VAL A 131 -7.73 17.13 23.01
N ASP A 132 -6.69 17.78 22.56
CA ASP A 132 -5.29 17.34 22.65
C ASP A 132 -4.32 18.51 22.90
N GLY A 133 -4.86 19.63 23.37
CA GLY A 133 -4.12 20.84 23.69
C GLY A 133 -4.75 21.53 24.90
N SER A 134 -3.98 22.43 25.51
CA SER A 134 -4.42 23.23 26.65
C SER A 134 -3.67 24.57 26.62
N PRO A 135 -4.36 25.74 26.65
CA PRO A 135 -5.81 25.90 26.78
C PRO A 135 -6.59 25.56 25.50
N VAL A 136 -7.84 25.14 25.67
CA VAL A 136 -8.82 24.88 24.61
C VAL A 136 -9.79 26.05 24.51
N VAL A 137 -10.15 26.44 23.29
CA VAL A 137 -11.22 27.41 23.04
C VAL A 137 -12.57 26.70 22.97
N GLY A 138 -13.49 27.06 23.86
CA GLY A 138 -14.89 26.66 23.81
C GLY A 138 -15.79 27.82 23.38
N LYS A 139 -16.94 27.51 22.77
CA LYS A 139 -17.97 28.49 22.45
C LYS A 139 -19.31 28.13 23.08
N ILE A 140 -20.08 29.16 23.41
CA ILE A 140 -21.48 29.02 23.80
C ILE A 140 -22.34 29.97 22.97
N HIS A 141 -23.41 29.45 22.42
CA HIS A 141 -24.41 30.21 21.67
C HIS A 141 -25.70 30.27 22.46
N PHE A 142 -26.27 31.47 22.59
CA PHE A 142 -27.60 31.66 23.13
C PHE A 142 -28.57 31.92 21.99
N LYS A 143 -29.63 31.10 21.91
CA LYS A 143 -30.68 31.25 20.90
C LYS A 143 -32.05 31.37 21.57
N ARG A 144 -32.93 32.15 20.98
CA ARG A 144 -34.37 32.15 21.26
C ARG A 144 -35.11 31.92 19.97
N ASN A 145 -36.04 30.96 19.96
CA ASN A 145 -36.80 30.57 18.79
C ASN A 145 -35.89 30.33 17.54
N GLY A 146 -34.76 29.65 17.76
CA GLY A 146 -33.75 29.37 16.73
C GLY A 146 -32.89 30.56 16.30
N LEU A 147 -33.22 31.79 16.69
CA LEU A 147 -32.45 32.99 16.36
C LEU A 147 -31.46 33.34 17.47
N PRO A 148 -30.28 33.88 17.14
CA PRO A 148 -29.32 34.27 18.17
C PRO A 148 -29.85 35.40 19.04
N VAL A 149 -29.59 35.33 20.35
CA VAL A 149 -30.02 36.33 21.35
C VAL A 149 -28.87 36.70 22.27
N GLU A 150 -28.73 38.00 22.58
CA GLU A 150 -27.76 38.50 23.54
C GLU A 150 -28.24 38.30 24.98
N VAL A 151 -27.31 37.92 25.86
CA VAL A 151 -27.53 37.80 27.30
C VAL A 151 -26.77 38.91 28.04
N ASN A 152 -27.36 39.47 29.10
CA ASN A 152 -26.87 40.72 29.70
C ASN A 152 -25.84 40.50 30.81
N ASP A 153 -25.83 39.32 31.41
CA ASP A 153 -25.20 39.03 32.70
C ASP A 153 -24.23 37.85 32.66
N PHE A 154 -23.93 37.31 31.47
CA PHE A 154 -23.07 36.14 31.35
C PHE A 154 -21.66 36.39 31.88
N ASN A 155 -21.34 35.68 32.95
CA ASN A 155 -20.05 35.63 33.61
C ASN A 155 -19.57 34.18 33.67
N VAL A 156 -18.56 33.89 32.86
CA VAL A 156 -18.03 32.53 32.71
C VAL A 156 -17.55 31.89 34.02
N SER A 157 -17.11 32.69 35.00
CA SER A 157 -16.63 32.18 36.30
C SER A 157 -17.73 31.88 37.31
N ALA A 158 -18.91 32.46 37.14
CA ALA A 158 -20.05 32.27 38.02
C ALA A 158 -21.08 31.30 37.41
N ASP A 159 -21.26 31.36 36.09
CA ASP A 159 -22.37 30.69 35.41
C ASP A 159 -21.97 29.33 34.83
N LEU A 160 -20.71 29.20 34.37
CA LEU A 160 -20.18 27.92 33.92
C LEU A 160 -19.46 27.19 35.04
N SER A 161 -19.68 25.88 35.07
CA SER A 161 -18.92 24.95 35.88
C SER A 161 -18.19 23.96 34.98
N ILE A 162 -16.98 23.56 35.37
CA ILE A 162 -16.19 22.52 34.70
C ILE A 162 -15.76 21.46 35.71
N SER A 163 -15.94 20.18 35.38
CA SER A 163 -15.32 19.09 36.14
C SER A 163 -13.92 18.79 35.60
N ASN A 164 -12.98 18.44 36.50
CA ASN A 164 -11.61 18.08 36.15
C ASN A 164 -10.86 19.10 35.25
N GLY A 165 -11.13 20.38 35.45
CA GLY A 165 -10.52 21.44 34.67
C GLY A 165 -10.67 22.81 35.32
N MET A 166 -10.29 23.84 34.59
CA MET A 166 -10.48 25.24 34.97
C MET A 166 -10.90 26.04 33.75
N ILE A 167 -11.83 26.98 33.93
CA ILE A 167 -12.17 27.97 32.91
C ILE A 167 -11.37 29.23 33.21
N ASP A 168 -10.74 29.83 32.20
CA ASP A 168 -10.03 31.10 32.33
C ASP A 168 -11.04 32.27 32.24
N PRO A 169 -11.33 32.97 33.35
CA PRO A 169 -12.32 34.04 33.34
C PRO A 169 -11.90 35.24 32.47
N SER A 170 -10.59 35.42 32.26
CA SER A 170 -10.05 36.56 31.50
C SER A 170 -10.17 36.38 29.99
N SER A 171 -10.48 35.18 29.53
CA SER A 171 -10.58 34.81 28.12
C SER A 171 -11.96 35.06 27.49
N LEU A 172 -12.97 35.41 28.30
CA LEU A 172 -14.33 35.62 27.83
C LEU A 172 -14.37 36.74 26.78
N PHE A 173 -14.86 36.42 25.59
CA PHE A 173 -14.97 37.36 24.50
C PHE A 173 -16.31 37.17 23.78
N TYR A 174 -17.03 38.27 23.57
CA TYR A 174 -18.27 38.29 22.83
C TYR A 174 -17.99 38.41 21.33
N GLU A 175 -18.35 37.39 20.54
CA GLU A 175 -18.12 37.35 19.09
C GLU A 175 -19.25 38.01 18.28
N GLY A 176 -20.35 38.42 18.93
CA GLY A 176 -21.56 38.88 18.24
C GLY A 176 -22.61 37.78 18.11
N ASN A 177 -23.85 38.16 17.73
CA ASN A 177 -24.97 37.24 17.52
C ASN A 177 -25.13 36.21 18.65
N GLY A 178 -25.17 36.65 19.91
CA GLY A 178 -25.40 35.75 21.05
C GLY A 178 -24.31 34.68 21.26
N THR A 179 -23.13 34.83 20.66
CA THR A 179 -22.02 33.88 20.75
C THR A 179 -20.90 34.42 21.63
N TYR A 180 -20.47 33.62 22.58
CA TYR A 180 -19.37 33.94 23.48
C TYR A 180 -18.33 32.83 23.38
N ARG A 181 -17.05 33.21 23.28
CA ARG A 181 -15.93 32.28 23.38
C ARG A 181 -15.21 32.43 24.71
N PHE A 182 -14.63 31.35 25.18
CA PHE A 182 -13.84 31.30 26.40
C PHE A 182 -12.80 30.19 26.28
N ASN A 183 -11.75 30.28 27.08
CA ASN A 183 -10.70 29.28 27.17
C ASN A 183 -10.88 28.44 28.43
N PHE A 184 -10.55 27.15 28.34
CA PHE A 184 -10.52 26.25 29.48
C PHE A 184 -9.33 25.29 29.38
N THR A 185 -8.94 24.71 30.51
CA THR A 185 -7.88 23.71 30.62
C THR A 185 -8.44 22.46 31.28
N LEU A 186 -7.95 21.30 30.86
CA LEU A 186 -8.27 20.01 31.49
C LEU A 186 -7.06 19.51 32.26
N ASN A 187 -7.27 18.91 33.43
CA ASN A 187 -6.17 18.58 34.36
C ASN A 187 -5.53 17.21 34.11
N GLN A 188 -6.22 16.31 33.40
CA GLN A 188 -5.79 14.93 33.23
C GLN A 188 -6.25 14.35 31.89
N GLU A 189 -5.33 13.69 31.20
CA GLU A 189 -5.64 12.88 30.01
C GLU A 189 -6.58 11.72 30.34
N ASN A 190 -7.39 11.35 29.35
CA ASN A 190 -8.30 10.21 29.36
C ASN A 190 -9.41 10.23 30.43
N LEU A 191 -9.58 11.36 31.15
CA LEU A 191 -10.67 11.56 32.09
C LEU A 191 -11.75 12.48 31.48
N GLU A 192 -13.00 12.03 31.49
CA GLU A 192 -14.13 12.84 31.02
C GLU A 192 -14.32 14.08 31.90
N SER A 193 -14.46 15.22 31.24
CA SER A 193 -14.67 16.53 31.84
C SER A 193 -15.97 17.11 31.30
N GLN A 194 -16.82 17.65 32.18
CA GLN A 194 -18.13 18.18 31.83
C GLN A 194 -18.15 19.67 32.07
N ILE A 195 -18.56 20.43 31.06
CA ILE A 195 -18.82 21.86 31.16
C ILE A 195 -20.33 22.04 31.19
N SER A 196 -20.84 22.72 32.21
CA SER A 196 -22.28 22.90 32.42
C SER A 196 -22.65 24.33 32.75
N LEU A 197 -23.77 24.77 32.18
CA LEU A 197 -24.52 25.98 32.50
C LEU A 197 -25.83 25.57 33.18
N GLY A 198 -26.07 26.10 34.37
CA GLY A 198 -27.33 25.86 35.09
C GLY A 198 -28.53 26.55 34.43
N ALA A 199 -29.73 26.02 34.67
CA ALA A 199 -30.96 26.70 34.24
C ALA A 199 -31.13 28.03 35.01
N GLY A 200 -31.48 29.10 34.29
CA GLY A 200 -31.65 30.44 34.82
C GLY A 200 -30.37 31.13 35.29
N ALA A 201 -29.20 30.64 34.89
CA ALA A 201 -27.90 31.24 35.25
C ALA A 201 -27.66 32.60 34.55
N VAL A 202 -28.18 32.76 33.33
CA VAL A 202 -28.12 34.02 32.57
C VAL A 202 -29.49 34.46 32.14
N THR A 203 -29.64 35.76 31.93
CA THR A 203 -30.86 36.40 31.46
C THR A 203 -30.62 37.26 30.23
N ASP A 204 -31.58 37.23 29.32
CA ASP A 204 -31.56 38.11 28.16
C ASP A 204 -32.18 39.48 28.44
N ARG A 205 -32.26 40.35 27.42
CA ARG A 205 -32.85 41.70 27.51
C ARG A 205 -34.30 41.77 27.98
N TYR A 206 -35.00 40.64 28.03
CA TYR A 206 -36.37 40.53 28.52
C TYR A 206 -36.46 39.83 29.89
N SER A 207 -35.32 39.67 30.57
CA SER A 207 -35.21 39.02 31.89
C SER A 207 -35.70 37.58 31.91
N GLN A 208 -35.65 36.88 30.78
CA GLN A 208 -35.95 35.45 30.73
C GLN A 208 -34.66 34.65 30.92
N GLY A 209 -34.73 33.64 31.79
CA GLY A 209 -33.61 32.75 32.07
C GLY A 209 -33.32 31.77 30.93
N ASN A 210 -32.09 31.23 30.92
CA ASN A 210 -31.70 30.16 30.02
C ASN A 210 -32.13 28.77 30.50
N GLU A 211 -32.22 27.82 29.57
CA GLU A 211 -32.27 26.38 29.87
C GLU A 211 -30.90 25.85 30.29
N ALA A 212 -30.87 24.73 31.03
CA ALA A 212 -29.60 24.10 31.37
C ALA A 212 -28.93 23.52 30.12
N ALA A 213 -27.59 23.59 30.06
CA ALA A 213 -26.80 22.95 29.01
C ALA A 213 -25.56 22.30 29.61
N THR A 214 -25.22 21.11 29.12
CA THR A 214 -24.02 20.38 29.50
C THR A 214 -23.37 19.79 28.26
N VAL A 215 -22.04 19.80 28.20
CA VAL A 215 -21.25 19.11 27.19
C VAL A 215 -20.11 18.36 27.86
N SER A 216 -19.79 17.17 27.34
CA SER A 216 -18.63 16.39 27.76
C SER A 216 -17.48 16.55 26.77
N THR A 217 -16.26 16.65 27.30
CA THR A 217 -15.03 16.63 26.53
C THR A 217 -13.96 15.81 27.26
N ARG A 218 -12.91 15.39 26.56
CA ARG A 218 -11.82 14.60 27.13
C ARG A 218 -10.49 15.04 26.53
N LEU A 219 -9.50 15.31 27.37
CA LEU A 219 -8.12 15.49 26.93
C LEU A 219 -7.56 14.11 26.55
N MET A 220 -7.03 13.96 25.35
CA MET A 220 -6.41 12.74 24.84
C MET A 220 -5.02 13.03 24.30
N TYR A 221 -4.23 11.98 24.08
CA TYR A 221 -2.89 12.08 23.46
C TYR A 221 -2.91 12.83 22.12
N ARG A 222 -3.88 12.49 21.25
CA ARG A 222 -4.28 13.26 20.04
C ARG A 222 -5.80 13.31 19.96
N ALA A 223 -6.33 14.38 19.36
CA ALA A 223 -7.77 14.59 19.19
C ALA A 223 -8.26 13.87 17.95
N VAL A 224 -8.36 12.54 18.03
CA VAL A 224 -8.73 11.69 16.90
C VAL A 224 -10.24 11.53 16.73
N THR A 225 -10.68 11.13 15.55
CA THR A 225 -12.09 10.87 15.23
C THR A 225 -12.67 9.87 16.23
N ARG A 226 -13.73 10.30 16.93
CA ARG A 226 -14.44 9.49 17.93
C ARG A 226 -13.54 8.97 19.05
N GLY A 227 -12.49 9.70 19.42
CA GLY A 227 -11.55 9.30 20.47
C GLY A 227 -12.19 8.96 21.81
N GLN A 228 -13.31 9.62 22.16
CA GLN A 228 -14.04 9.34 23.41
C GLN A 228 -14.61 7.91 23.49
N ASP A 229 -14.79 7.25 22.34
CA ASP A 229 -15.37 5.91 22.20
C ASP A 229 -14.30 4.80 22.03
N LEU A 230 -13.01 5.15 22.10
CA LEU A 230 -11.92 4.17 22.02
C LEU A 230 -11.89 3.29 23.28
N LEU A 231 -11.88 1.97 23.06
CA LEU A 231 -11.64 0.95 24.09
C LEU A 231 -10.14 0.64 24.24
N ALA A 232 -9.39 0.76 23.15
CA ALA A 232 -7.95 0.63 23.09
C ALA A 232 -7.39 1.38 21.88
N TRP A 233 -6.21 1.97 22.02
CA TRP A 233 -5.50 2.65 20.94
C TRP A 233 -4.00 2.59 21.18
N TRP A 234 -3.24 2.08 20.20
CA TRP A 234 -1.78 2.07 20.20
C TRP A 234 -1.27 2.85 18.99
N PRO A 235 -0.88 4.13 19.17
CA PRO A 235 -0.18 4.91 18.15
C PRO A 235 1.32 4.64 18.11
N PHE A 236 1.89 4.01 19.15
CA PHE A 236 3.31 3.61 19.25
C PHE A 236 4.37 4.73 19.32
N ASP A 237 4.00 5.99 19.05
CA ASP A 237 4.93 7.11 18.92
C ASP A 237 5.77 7.41 20.18
N ASP A 238 5.16 7.33 21.36
CA ASP A 238 5.87 7.58 22.62
C ASP A 238 6.54 6.32 23.19
N ASP A 239 6.35 5.14 22.57
CA ASP A 239 6.95 3.90 23.04
C ASP A 239 8.46 3.85 22.73
N VAL A 240 9.19 3.07 23.54
CA VAL A 240 10.66 2.95 23.45
C VAL A 240 11.03 1.75 22.59
N ILE A 241 11.85 1.97 21.56
CA ILE A 241 12.36 0.91 20.69
C ILE A 241 13.19 -0.09 21.50
N GLY A 242 12.98 -1.39 21.25
CA GLY A 242 13.67 -2.47 21.95
C GLY A 242 13.11 -2.82 23.33
N SER A 243 12.03 -2.16 23.79
CA SER A 243 11.38 -2.48 25.07
C SER A 243 10.72 -3.87 25.10
N GLY A 244 10.31 -4.37 23.93
CA GLY A 244 9.49 -5.59 23.79
C GLY A 244 8.02 -5.41 24.19
N THR A 245 7.60 -4.19 24.57
CA THR A 245 6.24 -3.88 25.02
C THR A 245 5.77 -2.51 24.53
N VAL A 246 4.47 -2.38 24.26
CA VAL A 246 3.83 -1.13 23.81
C VAL A 246 2.61 -0.84 24.68
N THR A 247 2.35 0.45 24.94
CA THR A 247 1.31 0.89 25.90
C THR A 247 0.24 1.72 25.23
N GLY A 248 -1.03 1.37 25.44
CA GLY A 248 -2.16 2.06 24.82
C GLY A 248 -2.40 3.46 25.41
N LYS A 249 -2.97 4.37 24.61
CA LYS A 249 -3.24 5.78 24.95
C LYS A 249 -4.68 6.06 25.41
N THR A 250 -5.43 5.01 25.74
CA THR A 250 -6.76 5.10 26.37
C THR A 250 -6.68 5.07 27.89
N SER A 251 -7.79 5.37 28.59
CA SER A 251 -7.85 5.46 30.08
C SER A 251 -7.41 4.20 30.83
N ASN A 252 -7.44 3.03 30.19
CA ASN A 252 -7.02 1.76 30.74
C ASN A 252 -5.53 1.45 30.52
N ALA A 253 -4.81 2.23 29.71
CA ALA A 253 -3.38 2.09 29.43
C ALA A 253 -2.93 0.64 29.12
N ARG A 254 -3.72 -0.09 28.32
CA ARG A 254 -3.50 -1.52 28.04
C ARG A 254 -2.10 -1.77 27.46
N VAL A 255 -1.36 -2.67 28.09
CA VAL A 255 -0.02 -3.08 27.65
C VAL A 255 -0.11 -4.34 26.77
N ALA A 256 0.66 -4.34 25.69
CA ALA A 256 0.86 -5.50 24.82
C ALA A 256 2.34 -5.84 24.67
N ASN A 257 2.66 -7.13 24.53
CA ASN A 257 4.01 -7.62 24.30
C ASN A 257 4.24 -7.93 22.81
N LEU A 258 5.47 -7.73 22.37
CA LEU A 258 5.95 -8.05 21.03
C LEU A 258 6.73 -9.38 21.08
N TYR A 259 6.40 -10.32 20.18
CA TYR A 259 6.97 -11.67 20.21
C TYR A 259 7.59 -12.06 18.87
N ASN A 260 8.58 -12.96 18.94
CA ASN A 260 9.11 -13.70 17.78
C ASN A 260 9.55 -12.77 16.63
N GLY A 261 10.43 -11.82 16.96
CA GLY A 261 10.99 -10.86 16.00
C GLY A 261 10.11 -9.66 15.70
N THR A 262 8.89 -9.56 16.26
CA THR A 262 8.13 -8.29 16.20
C THR A 262 8.85 -7.23 17.02
N GLU A 263 9.05 -6.05 16.44
CA GLU A 263 9.73 -4.93 17.07
C GLU A 263 9.02 -3.61 16.79
N LEU A 264 9.28 -2.62 17.65
CA LEU A 264 8.93 -1.25 17.38
C LEU A 264 9.97 -0.65 16.43
N SER A 265 9.51 0.01 15.37
CA SER A 265 10.32 0.54 14.28
C SER A 265 10.09 2.04 14.10
N HIS A 266 11.10 2.74 13.60
CA HIS A 266 10.96 4.13 13.15
C HIS A 266 10.17 4.27 11.83
N TYR A 267 9.71 3.16 11.25
CA TYR A 267 8.89 3.11 10.05
C TYR A 267 7.41 2.94 10.41
N GLY A 268 6.81 3.99 10.99
CA GLY A 268 5.35 4.13 11.11
C GLY A 268 4.74 4.87 9.92
N LYS A 269 3.41 4.83 9.79
CA LYS A 269 2.66 5.76 8.94
C LYS A 269 2.66 7.16 9.56
N PHE A 270 2.58 7.23 10.88
CA PHE A 270 2.72 8.41 11.71
C PHE A 270 3.79 8.07 12.75
N GLY A 271 4.94 8.75 12.70
CA GLY A 271 6.04 8.48 13.64
C GLY A 271 6.53 7.03 13.63
N LYS A 272 6.24 6.28 14.70
CA LYS A 272 6.73 4.90 14.90
C LYS A 272 5.63 3.89 14.63
N GLY A 273 6.02 2.70 14.17
CA GLY A 273 5.08 1.60 13.92
C GLY A 273 5.67 0.25 14.31
N LEU A 274 4.86 -0.80 14.28
CA LEU A 274 5.32 -2.17 14.48
C LEU A 274 5.87 -2.74 13.17
N LYS A 275 7.03 -3.40 13.26
CA LYS A 275 7.58 -4.26 12.21
C LYS A 275 7.48 -5.71 12.64
N PHE A 276 6.98 -6.57 11.76
CA PHE A 276 6.89 -8.00 11.96
C PHE A 276 8.00 -8.71 11.19
N ASP A 277 8.63 -9.68 11.84
CA ASP A 277 9.63 -10.53 11.20
C ASP A 277 8.95 -11.55 10.28
N ARG A 278 8.99 -11.29 8.98
CA ARG A 278 8.40 -12.18 7.95
C ARG A 278 9.08 -13.55 7.85
N THR A 279 10.30 -13.69 8.37
CA THR A 279 11.00 -14.99 8.43
C THR A 279 10.49 -15.85 9.59
N ASN A 280 9.75 -15.24 10.53
CA ASN A 280 9.21 -15.92 11.70
C ASN A 280 7.69 -16.09 11.63
N SER A 281 7.26 -17.35 11.51
CA SER A 281 5.84 -17.71 11.38
C SER A 281 4.95 -17.28 12.56
N ARG A 282 5.55 -16.93 13.71
CA ARG A 282 4.85 -16.56 14.96
C ARG A 282 5.03 -15.09 15.36
N SER A 283 5.62 -14.25 14.51
CA SER A 283 5.76 -12.81 14.77
C SER A 283 4.38 -12.18 15.02
N ARG A 284 4.16 -11.54 16.18
CA ARG A 284 2.86 -10.98 16.59
C ARG A 284 2.96 -9.97 17.74
N MET A 285 1.94 -9.13 17.87
CA MET A 285 1.64 -8.36 19.08
C MET A 285 0.54 -9.08 19.89
N THR A 286 0.72 -9.19 21.21
CA THR A 286 -0.24 -9.85 22.11
C THR A 286 -0.61 -8.95 23.27
N ILE A 287 -1.90 -8.66 23.43
CA ILE A 287 -2.44 -7.92 24.56
C ILE A 287 -2.38 -8.80 25.81
N ASN A 288 -1.90 -8.26 26.92
CA ASN A 288 -1.69 -9.02 28.16
C ASN A 288 -3.00 -9.59 28.73
N ASP A 289 -2.89 -10.72 29.44
CA ASP A 289 -4.04 -11.29 30.16
C ASP A 289 -4.52 -10.34 31.25
N GLY A 290 -5.85 -10.16 31.35
CA GLY A 290 -6.47 -9.11 32.17
C GLY A 290 -6.61 -7.77 31.45
N GLU A 291 -5.77 -7.51 30.44
CA GLU A 291 -5.76 -6.29 29.63
C GLU A 291 -6.41 -6.49 28.25
N THR A 292 -6.98 -7.66 27.98
CA THR A 292 -7.68 -7.95 26.72
C THR A 292 -8.94 -7.10 26.51
N VAL A 293 -9.33 -6.87 25.27
CA VAL A 293 -10.40 -5.91 24.94
C VAL A 293 -11.73 -6.62 24.70
N GLY A 294 -12.66 -6.51 25.67
CA GLY A 294 -14.01 -7.03 25.52
C GLY A 294 -14.84 -6.18 24.56
N LEU A 295 -15.58 -6.83 23.67
CA LEU A 295 -16.41 -6.14 22.67
C LEU A 295 -17.89 -6.12 23.08
N GLY A 296 -18.59 -5.08 22.67
CA GLY A 296 -20.03 -4.97 22.79
C GLY A 296 -20.78 -5.52 21.57
N ASN A 297 -22.01 -5.04 21.38
CA ASN A 297 -22.79 -5.31 20.17
C ASN A 297 -22.34 -4.46 18.97
N ASN A 298 -21.70 -3.33 19.23
CA ASN A 298 -21.27 -2.37 18.22
C ASN A 298 -19.79 -2.09 18.49
N TRP A 299 -18.97 -2.17 17.46
CA TRP A 299 -17.53 -1.94 17.57
C TRP A 299 -16.94 -1.64 16.19
N THR A 300 -15.75 -1.05 16.19
CA THR A 300 -14.96 -0.79 14.98
C THR A 300 -13.49 -1.07 15.28
N PHE A 301 -12.77 -1.75 14.38
CA PHE A 301 -11.31 -1.84 14.39
C PHE A 301 -10.75 -1.00 13.25
N SER A 302 -9.58 -0.41 13.49
CA SER A 302 -8.79 0.34 12.51
C SER A 302 -7.32 0.04 12.69
N ALA A 303 -6.58 -0.05 11.59
CA ALA A 303 -5.12 -0.04 11.60
C ALA A 303 -4.59 0.41 10.23
N TRP A 304 -3.44 1.08 10.25
CA TRP A 304 -2.63 1.26 9.05
C TRP A 304 -1.74 0.03 8.85
N VAL A 305 -1.64 -0.41 7.60
CA VAL A 305 -0.98 -1.66 7.20
C VAL A 305 -0.08 -1.37 6.01
N LYS A 306 1.18 -1.82 6.03
CA LYS A 306 2.07 -1.76 4.87
C LYS A 306 2.65 -3.14 4.56
N ASN A 307 2.71 -3.44 3.26
CA ASN A 307 3.10 -4.73 2.69
C ASN A 307 2.29 -5.92 3.24
N PRO A 308 0.97 -6.03 2.93
CA PRO A 308 0.18 -7.21 3.28
C PRO A 308 0.79 -8.49 2.69
N LEU A 309 0.86 -9.56 3.48
CA LEU A 309 1.46 -10.82 3.08
C LEU A 309 0.41 -11.84 2.68
N PRO A 310 0.53 -12.46 1.49
CA PRO A 310 -0.37 -13.50 1.07
C PRO A 310 -0.24 -14.74 1.96
N PRO A 311 -1.36 -15.39 2.33
CA PRO A 311 -1.32 -16.68 2.98
C PRO A 311 -1.08 -17.80 1.97
N THR A 312 -0.50 -18.92 2.42
CA THR A 312 -0.47 -20.15 1.60
C THR A 312 -1.89 -20.62 1.31
N ALA A 313 -2.09 -21.31 0.18
CA ALA A 313 -3.41 -21.67 -0.34
C ALA A 313 -4.35 -22.37 0.66
N ASN A 314 -3.82 -23.16 1.59
CA ASN A 314 -4.61 -23.90 2.60
C ASN A 314 -4.72 -23.17 3.95
N LEU A 315 -4.10 -22.00 4.10
CA LEU A 315 -4.06 -21.22 5.33
C LEU A 315 -4.76 -19.86 5.15
N ARG A 316 -4.38 -18.92 6.00
CA ARG A 316 -4.98 -17.59 6.12
C ARG A 316 -4.01 -16.61 6.76
N SER A 317 -4.19 -15.33 6.48
CA SER A 317 -3.50 -14.22 7.14
C SER A 317 -4.50 -13.53 8.06
N THR A 318 -4.09 -13.13 9.27
CA THR A 318 -5.01 -12.64 10.31
C THR A 318 -4.50 -11.37 10.98
N LEU A 319 -5.28 -10.28 10.90
CA LEU A 319 -4.92 -9.03 11.56
C LEU A 319 -5.39 -8.95 13.02
N PHE A 320 -6.61 -9.43 13.35
CA PHE A 320 -7.13 -9.45 14.72
C PHE A 320 -7.72 -10.80 15.08
N ARG A 321 -7.44 -11.29 16.29
CA ARG A 321 -7.98 -12.58 16.79
C ARG A 321 -8.42 -12.52 18.25
N GLY A 322 -9.53 -13.22 18.52
CA GLY A 322 -10.15 -13.34 19.84
C GLY A 322 -9.32 -14.13 20.85
N HIS A 323 -9.59 -13.99 22.13
CA HIS A 323 -8.83 -14.62 23.22
C HIS A 323 -9.12 -16.11 23.32
N TYR A 324 -10.40 -16.45 23.49
CA TYR A 324 -10.85 -17.79 23.84
C TYR A 324 -11.31 -18.57 22.60
N THR A 325 -11.21 -19.89 22.67
CA THR A 325 -11.92 -20.72 21.71
C THR A 325 -13.40 -20.67 22.04
N GLN A 326 -14.24 -20.56 21.01
CA GLN A 326 -15.67 -20.72 21.18
C GLN A 326 -16.06 -22.19 21.00
N GLY A 327 -16.94 -22.69 21.88
CA GLY A 327 -17.40 -24.08 21.86
C GLY A 327 -16.28 -25.13 21.99
N GLY A 328 -15.07 -24.74 22.40
CA GLY A 328 -13.88 -25.59 22.42
C GLY A 328 -13.32 -25.95 21.04
N ARG A 329 -13.71 -25.25 19.96
CA ARG A 329 -13.35 -25.62 18.58
C ARG A 329 -12.21 -24.80 18.00
N ASP A 330 -12.43 -23.51 17.75
CA ASP A 330 -11.42 -22.60 17.19
C ASP A 330 -11.65 -21.18 17.72
N TYR A 331 -10.76 -20.25 17.36
CA TYR A 331 -10.78 -18.86 17.73
C TYR A 331 -11.38 -18.01 16.62
N ASP A 332 -12.14 -16.98 16.99
CA ASP A 332 -12.65 -16.01 16.02
C ASP A 332 -11.57 -15.07 15.54
N ARG A 333 -11.68 -14.66 14.28
CA ARG A 333 -10.74 -13.73 13.63
C ARG A 333 -11.53 -12.71 12.84
N PHE A 334 -11.18 -11.43 13.01
CA PHE A 334 -12.05 -10.35 12.58
C PHE A 334 -11.74 -9.82 11.18
N ILE A 335 -10.46 -9.82 10.81
CA ILE A 335 -9.97 -9.48 9.48
C ILE A 335 -9.04 -10.60 9.05
N VAL A 336 -9.45 -11.34 8.02
CA VAL A 336 -8.76 -12.53 7.52
C VAL A 336 -8.66 -12.47 6.00
N VAL A 337 -7.50 -12.81 5.45
CA VAL A 337 -7.37 -13.15 4.02
C VAL A 337 -7.31 -14.66 3.92
N ARG A 338 -8.23 -15.27 3.16
CA ARG A 338 -8.25 -16.73 2.94
C ARG A 338 -7.32 -17.10 1.79
N GLY A 339 -6.40 -18.05 2.00
CA GLY A 339 -5.39 -18.39 1.00
C GLY A 339 -5.92 -19.02 -0.29
N SER A 340 -7.02 -19.76 -0.23
CA SER A 340 -7.54 -20.52 -1.38
C SER A 340 -8.00 -19.64 -2.54
N ASP A 341 -8.38 -18.39 -2.24
CA ASP A 341 -9.03 -17.48 -3.17
C ASP A 341 -8.87 -15.99 -2.83
N ARG A 342 -7.92 -15.64 -1.95
CA ARG A 342 -7.62 -14.25 -1.55
C ARG A 342 -8.77 -13.48 -0.90
N MET A 343 -9.87 -14.16 -0.56
CA MET A 343 -11.06 -13.47 -0.08
C MET A 343 -10.82 -12.83 1.28
N LEU A 344 -11.12 -11.55 1.39
CA LEU A 344 -11.26 -10.85 2.66
C LEU A 344 -12.50 -11.40 3.39
N CYS A 345 -12.29 -11.88 4.60
CA CYS A 345 -13.26 -12.61 5.37
C CYS A 345 -13.26 -12.20 6.84
N PHE A 346 -14.39 -12.47 7.48
CA PHE A 346 -14.48 -12.73 8.91
C PHE A 346 -14.40 -14.26 9.14
N PHE A 347 -13.81 -14.74 10.23
CA PHE A 347 -13.75 -16.18 10.59
C PHE A 347 -14.45 -16.47 11.91
N ASP A 348 -15.52 -17.25 11.83
CA ASP A 348 -16.38 -17.72 12.93
C ASP A 348 -15.82 -19.04 13.49
N GLY A 349 -15.18 -18.98 14.67
CA GLY A 349 -14.56 -20.12 15.32
C GLY A 349 -15.56 -21.11 15.93
N ASP A 350 -16.81 -20.67 16.19
CA ASP A 350 -17.89 -21.49 16.75
C ASP A 350 -18.82 -22.10 15.70
N ASP A 351 -18.57 -21.96 14.39
CA ASP A 351 -19.41 -22.70 13.44
C ASP A 351 -18.99 -24.18 13.40
N GLY A 352 -19.95 -25.06 13.69
CA GLY A 352 -19.78 -26.51 13.60
C GLY A 352 -19.56 -26.99 12.17
N ASN A 353 -19.98 -26.22 11.17
CA ASN A 353 -19.70 -26.47 9.77
C ASN A 353 -18.47 -25.68 9.32
N GLY A 354 -17.37 -26.38 9.05
CA GLY A 354 -16.10 -25.78 8.60
C GLY A 354 -16.24 -24.88 7.36
N ASN A 355 -17.12 -25.24 6.43
CA ASN A 355 -17.37 -24.46 5.21
C ASN A 355 -18.02 -23.11 5.48
N ASN A 356 -18.73 -23.00 6.61
CA ASN A 356 -19.39 -21.78 7.00
C ASN A 356 -18.42 -20.84 7.73
N ARG A 357 -17.34 -21.33 8.35
CA ARG A 357 -16.50 -20.51 9.23
C ARG A 357 -15.97 -19.24 8.58
N TYR A 358 -15.59 -19.29 7.30
CA TYR A 358 -15.26 -18.10 6.54
C TYR A 358 -16.52 -17.37 6.07
N ARG A 359 -16.76 -16.17 6.61
CA ARG A 359 -17.76 -15.22 6.12
C ARG A 359 -17.09 -14.26 5.16
N SER A 360 -17.10 -14.64 3.89
CA SER A 360 -16.48 -13.86 2.82
C SER A 360 -17.25 -12.57 2.55
N THR A 361 -16.50 -11.51 2.28
CA THR A 361 -17.05 -10.16 2.02
C THR A 361 -17.46 -9.92 0.58
N GLY A 362 -17.02 -10.77 -0.35
CA GLY A 362 -17.10 -10.53 -1.79
C GLY A 362 -15.86 -9.84 -2.38
N TYR A 363 -14.90 -9.43 -1.55
CA TYR A 363 -13.71 -8.69 -1.97
C TYR A 363 -12.43 -9.54 -1.90
N GLU A 364 -11.63 -9.54 -2.95
CA GLU A 364 -10.32 -10.22 -3.03
C GLU A 364 -9.19 -9.24 -2.72
N ILE A 365 -8.22 -9.67 -1.92
CA ILE A 365 -6.97 -8.94 -1.68
C ILE A 365 -5.93 -9.40 -2.69
N ASP A 366 -5.64 -8.59 -3.70
CA ASP A 366 -4.49 -8.80 -4.60
C ASP A 366 -3.24 -8.12 -4.01
N PRO A 367 -2.28 -8.84 -3.41
CA PRO A 367 -1.14 -8.22 -2.73
C PRO A 367 -0.33 -7.29 -3.65
N LEU A 368 -0.30 -7.55 -4.96
CA LEU A 368 0.43 -6.71 -5.94
C LEU A 368 -0.21 -5.33 -6.13
N ALA A 369 -1.45 -5.13 -5.67
CA ALA A 369 -2.13 -3.85 -5.68
C ALA A 369 -1.99 -3.06 -4.37
N PHE A 370 -1.37 -3.65 -3.33
CA PHE A 370 -1.26 -3.07 -1.99
C PHE A 370 0.18 -2.64 -1.65
N SER A 371 0.76 -1.80 -2.52
CA SER A 371 2.07 -1.19 -2.27
C SER A 371 1.95 0.01 -1.33
N GLY A 372 2.81 0.08 -0.31
CA GLY A 372 2.81 1.19 0.64
C GLY A 372 1.78 1.04 1.76
N TRP A 373 1.42 2.16 2.39
CA TRP A 373 0.50 2.19 3.54
C TRP A 373 -0.96 2.25 3.11
N HIS A 374 -1.77 1.34 3.64
CA HIS A 374 -3.22 1.28 3.45
C HIS A 374 -3.94 1.23 4.80
N HIS A 375 -5.12 1.85 4.87
CA HIS A 375 -5.92 1.87 6.09
C HIS A 375 -7.01 0.81 6.03
N PHE A 376 -6.94 -0.17 6.93
CA PHE A 376 -7.96 -1.21 7.07
C PHE A 376 -8.89 -0.87 8.22
N ALA A 377 -10.20 -0.81 7.94
CA ALA A 377 -11.22 -0.65 8.97
C ALA A 377 -12.32 -1.69 8.83
N VAL A 378 -12.80 -2.21 9.95
CA VAL A 378 -13.92 -3.15 10.00
C VAL A 378 -14.84 -2.78 11.14
N LEU A 379 -16.14 -2.79 10.91
CA LEU A 379 -17.12 -2.46 11.95
C LEU A 379 -18.25 -3.46 11.98
N ALA A 380 -18.73 -3.76 13.17
CA ALA A 380 -19.96 -4.52 13.33
C ALA A 380 -21.09 -3.61 13.77
N ALA A 381 -22.22 -3.73 13.08
CA ALA A 381 -23.46 -3.02 13.40
C ALA A 381 -24.66 -3.97 13.18
N GLY A 382 -25.56 -4.04 14.14
CA GLY A 382 -26.70 -4.96 14.07
C GLY A 382 -26.24 -6.42 14.02
N SER A 383 -26.51 -7.13 12.93
CA SER A 383 -26.09 -8.53 12.74
C SER A 383 -24.99 -8.73 11.71
N ARG A 384 -24.38 -7.65 11.19
CA ARG A 384 -23.40 -7.70 10.08
C ARG A 384 -22.08 -7.05 10.45
N THR A 385 -21.05 -7.38 9.68
CA THR A 385 -19.71 -6.78 9.78
C THR A 385 -19.31 -6.20 8.43
N ASN A 386 -19.07 -4.89 8.37
CA ASN A 386 -18.71 -4.17 7.15
C ASN A 386 -17.21 -3.88 7.12
N PHE A 387 -16.59 -4.01 5.94
CA PHE A 387 -15.17 -3.84 5.73
C PHE A 387 -14.89 -2.64 4.83
N TYR A 388 -13.83 -1.92 5.16
CA TYR A 388 -13.38 -0.72 4.49
C TYR A 388 -11.87 -0.76 4.30
N ILE A 389 -11.43 -0.29 3.13
CA ILE A 389 -10.02 -0.09 2.80
C ILE A 389 -9.90 1.34 2.28
N ASP A 390 -8.96 2.11 2.83
CA ASP A 390 -8.67 3.50 2.43
C ASP A 390 -9.93 4.37 2.44
N GLY A 391 -10.74 4.22 3.50
CA GLY A 391 -11.99 4.96 3.70
C GLY A 391 -13.16 4.49 2.83
N LYS A 392 -12.98 3.49 1.95
CA LYS A 392 -14.00 3.02 1.00
C LYS A 392 -14.57 1.68 1.43
N PHE A 393 -15.88 1.50 1.30
CA PHE A 393 -16.53 0.21 1.55
C PHE A 393 -16.12 -0.81 0.49
N VAL A 394 -15.67 -1.99 0.93
CA VAL A 394 -15.22 -3.06 0.02
C VAL A 394 -16.09 -4.31 0.07
N GLY A 395 -16.83 -4.51 1.16
CA GLY A 395 -17.75 -5.65 1.30
C GLY A 395 -18.18 -5.89 2.73
N ASP A 396 -19.00 -6.91 2.94
CA ASP A 396 -19.54 -7.20 4.26
C ASP A 396 -19.76 -8.70 4.52
N ALA A 397 -19.69 -9.09 5.78
CA ALA A 397 -20.05 -10.41 6.27
C ALA A 397 -21.45 -10.39 6.90
N ASP A 398 -22.18 -11.47 6.71
CA ASP A 398 -23.57 -11.67 7.19
C ASP A 398 -23.70 -11.91 8.70
N ARG A 399 -22.60 -11.81 9.45
CA ARG A 399 -22.52 -12.04 10.90
C ARG A 399 -21.69 -10.98 11.60
N ARG A 400 -21.85 -10.94 12.92
CA ARG A 400 -21.03 -10.15 13.86
C ARG A 400 -20.40 -11.08 14.90
N GLU A 401 -19.21 -10.69 15.35
CA GLU A 401 -18.49 -11.30 16.48
C GLU A 401 -18.48 -10.42 17.73
N GLN A 402 -18.32 -11.03 18.90
CA GLN A 402 -18.28 -10.35 20.21
C GLN A 402 -17.14 -10.87 21.11
N SER A 403 -16.33 -11.79 20.62
CA SER A 403 -15.15 -12.30 21.31
C SER A 403 -14.20 -11.19 21.77
N THR A 404 -13.70 -11.36 22.98
CA THR A 404 -12.64 -10.52 23.54
C THR A 404 -11.39 -10.58 22.66
N VAL A 405 -10.81 -9.44 22.25
CA VAL A 405 -9.61 -9.37 21.39
C VAL A 405 -8.32 -9.58 22.18
N LYS A 406 -7.38 -10.36 21.63
CA LYS A 406 -6.07 -10.64 22.26
C LYS A 406 -4.86 -10.47 21.35
N PHE A 407 -4.94 -10.87 20.09
CA PHE A 407 -3.79 -10.89 19.18
C PHE A 407 -3.97 -9.90 18.03
N VAL A 408 -2.87 -9.23 17.65
CA VAL A 408 -2.79 -8.26 16.57
C VAL A 408 -1.63 -8.61 15.63
N GLY A 409 -1.87 -8.49 14.33
CA GLY A 409 -0.91 -8.71 13.24
C GLY A 409 -0.69 -10.17 12.86
N ASN A 410 -0.94 -11.11 13.77
CA ASN A 410 -0.87 -12.54 13.51
C ASN A 410 -1.55 -13.34 14.63
N SER A 411 -2.29 -14.38 14.29
CA SER A 411 -2.99 -15.21 15.28
C SER A 411 -2.22 -16.47 15.72
N SER A 412 -1.42 -17.08 14.83
CA SER A 412 -0.75 -18.36 15.04
C SER A 412 0.36 -18.60 14.01
N ASP A 413 0.89 -19.82 13.95
CA ASP A 413 1.91 -20.20 12.98
C ASP A 413 1.41 -19.96 11.56
N ASN A 414 2.18 -19.19 10.79
CA ASN A 414 1.96 -18.87 9.38
C ASN A 414 0.70 -18.02 9.09
N GLU A 415 0.23 -17.21 10.04
CA GLU A 415 -0.91 -16.29 9.82
C GLU A 415 -0.56 -14.79 9.84
N LEU A 416 0.72 -14.42 9.78
CA LEU A 416 1.16 -13.02 9.71
C LEU A 416 0.43 -12.24 8.61
N PHE A 417 -0.15 -11.09 8.95
CA PHE A 417 -0.98 -10.31 8.03
C PHE A 417 -0.21 -9.39 7.11
N ALA A 418 0.82 -8.73 7.64
CA ALA A 418 1.61 -7.73 6.92
C ALA A 418 2.98 -7.55 7.57
N GLU A 419 3.88 -6.84 6.90
CA GLU A 419 5.21 -6.54 7.44
C GLU A 419 5.19 -5.38 8.43
N TYR A 420 4.36 -4.35 8.22
CA TYR A 420 4.26 -3.21 9.13
C TYR A 420 2.81 -2.90 9.51
N LEU A 421 2.63 -2.48 10.76
CA LEU A 421 1.36 -1.95 11.27
C LEU A 421 1.59 -0.65 12.03
N ASP A 422 0.60 0.23 11.97
CA ASP A 422 0.60 1.46 12.74
C ASP A 422 -0.82 1.88 13.15
N ASP A 423 -0.92 2.70 14.19
CA ASP A 423 -2.13 3.36 14.67
C ASP A 423 -3.32 2.40 14.82
N VAL A 424 -3.13 1.41 15.70
CA VAL A 424 -4.08 0.33 15.94
C VAL A 424 -5.17 0.81 16.90
N ARG A 425 -6.41 0.88 16.42
CA ARG A 425 -7.57 1.41 17.16
C ARG A 425 -8.68 0.39 17.31
N ILE A 426 -9.30 0.38 18.48
CA ILE A 426 -10.50 -0.41 18.79
C ILE A 426 -11.55 0.51 19.42
N TYR A 427 -12.68 0.70 18.73
CA TYR A 427 -13.80 1.51 19.17
C TYR A 427 -14.92 0.63 19.76
N GLY A 428 -15.58 1.14 20.80
CA GLY A 428 -16.76 0.53 21.42
C GLY A 428 -18.08 0.86 20.71
N VAL A 429 -18.00 1.43 19.51
CA VAL A 429 -19.13 1.87 18.68
C VAL A 429 -18.90 1.49 17.22
N SER A 430 -19.98 1.40 16.46
CA SER A 430 -19.94 1.30 15.00
C SER A 430 -19.74 2.70 14.42
N LEU A 431 -18.62 2.96 13.78
CA LEU A 431 -18.41 4.22 13.07
C LEU A 431 -19.33 4.32 11.85
N SER A 432 -19.75 5.53 11.51
CA SER A 432 -20.39 5.86 10.24
C SER A 432 -19.36 5.86 9.11
N PHE A 433 -19.85 5.78 7.87
CA PHE A 433 -18.99 5.87 6.68
C PHE A 433 -18.13 7.14 6.66
N SER A 434 -18.71 8.29 7.01
CA SER A 434 -17.99 9.56 7.08
C SER A 434 -16.93 9.58 8.18
N GLU A 435 -17.16 8.92 9.32
CA GLU A 435 -16.17 8.82 10.39
C GLU A 435 -15.01 7.90 9.99
N ILE A 436 -15.25 6.82 9.23
CA ILE A 436 -14.17 5.97 8.69
C ILE A 436 -13.34 6.71 7.64
N ALA A 437 -14.01 7.47 6.77
CA ALA A 437 -13.32 8.32 5.80
C ALA A 437 -12.48 9.41 6.50
N ALA A 438 -12.97 9.96 7.61
CA ALA A 438 -12.21 10.89 8.44
C ALA A 438 -10.96 10.23 9.04
N VAL A 439 -11.07 9.03 9.62
CA VAL A 439 -9.91 8.28 10.17
C VAL A 439 -8.85 8.02 9.09
N TYR A 440 -9.25 7.67 7.87
CA TYR A 440 -8.33 7.54 6.73
C TYR A 440 -7.69 8.88 6.32
N GLY A 441 -8.47 9.97 6.40
CA GLY A 441 -7.99 11.32 6.16
C GLY A 441 -7.36 11.51 4.78
N GLY A 442 -7.84 10.79 3.75
CA GLY A 442 -7.26 10.87 2.39
C GLY A 442 -5.81 10.38 2.28
N GLY A 443 -5.35 9.53 3.20
CA GLY A 443 -3.94 9.12 3.30
C GLY A 443 -3.18 9.84 4.43
N PHE A 444 -3.70 10.97 4.91
CA PHE A 444 -3.07 11.77 5.95
C PHE A 444 -3.43 11.37 7.38
N GLY A 445 -4.47 10.54 7.57
CA GLY A 445 -5.00 10.27 8.90
C GLY A 445 -5.77 11.45 9.52
N ASP A 446 -6.21 11.25 10.75
CA ASP A 446 -7.00 12.20 11.57
C ASP A 446 -6.26 12.66 12.85
N GLN A 447 -4.92 12.58 12.82
CA GLN A 447 -4.06 13.03 13.91
C GLN A 447 -3.48 14.41 13.56
N TYR A 448 -2.17 14.60 13.70
CA TYR A 448 -1.52 15.82 13.26
C TYR A 448 -1.18 15.82 11.77
N PRO A 449 -0.78 16.98 11.20
CA PRO A 449 -0.35 17.06 9.81
C PRO A 449 0.71 16.00 9.48
N SER A 450 0.43 15.16 8.49
CA SER A 450 1.35 14.12 8.01
C SER A 450 1.68 14.32 6.53
N PHE A 451 2.67 13.55 6.06
CA PHE A 451 3.25 13.72 4.73
C PHE A 451 2.83 12.60 3.77
N LEU A 452 2.64 12.96 2.51
CA LEU A 452 2.57 12.06 1.36
C LEU A 452 3.53 12.57 0.27
N ILE A 453 4.08 11.65 -0.51
CA ILE A 453 4.97 11.97 -1.64
C ILE A 453 4.38 11.37 -2.91
N ASP A 454 4.32 12.18 -3.96
CA ASP A 454 3.94 11.76 -5.31
C ASP A 454 5.06 12.09 -6.29
N PHE A 455 5.58 11.08 -7.00
CA PHE A 455 6.72 11.27 -7.92
C PHE A 455 6.25 11.39 -9.35
N ASN A 456 6.76 12.40 -10.06
CA ASN A 456 6.45 12.65 -11.47
C ASN A 456 7.53 12.12 -12.42
N THR A 457 8.69 11.72 -11.90
CA THR A 457 9.80 11.14 -12.65
C THR A 457 9.98 9.65 -12.35
N THR A 458 10.70 8.95 -13.22
CA THR A 458 11.02 7.52 -13.09
C THR A 458 11.99 7.24 -11.93
N ARG A 459 12.11 5.97 -11.54
CA ARG A 459 12.96 5.53 -10.42
C ARG A 459 14.47 5.62 -10.70
N ASP A 460 14.85 5.68 -11.97
CA ASP A 460 16.22 5.90 -12.44
C ASP A 460 16.56 7.39 -12.62
N SER A 461 15.69 8.32 -12.20
CA SER A 461 15.95 9.76 -12.26
C SER A 461 16.64 10.26 -11.00
N ASP A 462 17.72 11.03 -11.19
CA ASP A 462 18.42 11.74 -10.13
C ASP A 462 18.81 13.17 -10.60
N PRO A 463 18.25 14.25 -10.02
CA PRO A 463 17.29 14.25 -8.93
C PRO A 463 15.92 13.70 -9.33
N ARG A 464 15.27 13.01 -8.39
CA ARG A 464 13.90 12.53 -8.51
C ARG A 464 12.92 13.65 -8.17
N LEU A 465 12.04 13.99 -9.10
CA LEU A 465 11.13 15.12 -8.96
C LEU A 465 9.70 14.68 -8.64
N GLY A 466 9.01 15.46 -7.82
CA GLY A 466 7.65 15.14 -7.38
C GLY A 466 6.97 16.27 -6.61
N GLN A 467 5.96 15.90 -5.85
CA GLN A 467 5.23 16.75 -4.92
C GLN A 467 5.32 16.16 -3.51
N LEU A 468 5.58 17.02 -2.54
CA LEU A 468 5.39 16.74 -1.12
C LEU A 468 4.07 17.38 -0.69
N LEU A 469 3.14 16.53 -0.26
CA LEU A 469 1.82 16.93 0.21
C LEU A 469 1.81 16.84 1.74
N VAL A 470 1.29 17.88 2.40
CA VAL A 470 1.09 17.90 3.85
C VAL A 470 -0.38 18.11 4.15
N GLY A 471 -0.96 17.28 5.01
CA GLY A 471 -2.38 17.34 5.29
C GLY A 471 -2.81 16.62 6.55
N LYS A 472 -4.07 16.83 6.94
CA LYS A 472 -4.81 16.14 8.02
C LYS A 472 -6.30 16.12 7.67
N ASP A 473 -7.06 15.13 8.15
CA ASP A 473 -8.51 15.04 7.96
C ASP A 473 -8.97 15.12 6.48
N GLY A 474 -8.15 14.62 5.56
CA GLY A 474 -8.44 14.65 4.12
C GLY A 474 -8.21 15.99 3.43
N ASN A 475 -7.65 16.98 4.13
CA ASN A 475 -7.39 18.31 3.59
C ASN A 475 -5.89 18.64 3.65
N LEU A 476 -5.42 19.35 2.63
CA LEU A 476 -4.08 19.91 2.61
C LEU A 476 -3.96 21.06 3.61
N VAL A 477 -2.82 21.12 4.30
CA VAL A 477 -2.57 22.10 5.34
C VAL A 477 -1.17 22.70 5.14
N PRO A 478 -1.06 24.04 4.99
CA PRO A 478 0.24 24.69 4.83
C PRO A 478 1.02 24.66 6.14
N MET A 479 2.32 24.38 6.05
CA MET A 479 3.23 24.37 7.20
C MET A 479 4.06 25.64 7.27
N THR A 480 4.16 26.21 8.47
CA THR A 480 5.00 27.38 8.73
C THR A 480 6.45 26.95 8.95
N GLY A 481 7.36 27.49 8.15
CA GLY A 481 8.81 27.33 8.34
C GLY A 481 9.42 26.03 7.79
N LEU A 482 8.63 25.14 7.19
CA LEU A 482 9.11 23.90 6.60
C LEU A 482 10.06 24.16 5.42
N VAL A 483 11.29 23.64 5.51
CA VAL A 483 12.35 23.77 4.51
C VAL A 483 13.03 22.43 4.21
N GLY A 484 13.77 22.33 3.11
CA GLY A 484 14.41 21.08 2.70
C GLY A 484 15.39 20.50 3.72
N THR A 485 16.06 21.36 4.49
CA THR A 485 17.01 20.95 5.55
C THR A 485 16.35 20.32 6.77
N ASP A 486 15.03 20.37 6.88
CA ASP A 486 14.28 19.67 7.92
C ASP A 486 14.19 18.17 7.64
N PHE A 487 14.39 17.77 6.39
CA PHE A 487 14.43 16.38 5.97
C PHE A 487 15.83 15.81 6.10
N ASN A 488 15.91 14.62 6.67
CA ASN A 488 17.10 13.79 6.71
C ASN A 488 17.04 12.78 5.56
N LEU A 489 18.03 12.85 4.68
CA LEU A 489 18.25 11.87 3.62
C LEU A 489 19.61 11.21 3.85
N GLN A 490 19.66 9.88 3.79
CA GLN A 490 20.88 9.12 4.10
C GLN A 490 22.08 9.50 3.22
N ALA A 491 21.85 9.75 1.93
CA ALA A 491 22.83 10.30 1.00
C ALA A 491 22.14 11.25 0.01
N GLY A 492 22.76 12.42 -0.23
CA GLY A 492 22.26 13.43 -1.19
C GLY A 492 21.59 14.63 -0.52
N SER A 493 20.59 15.23 -1.17
CA SER A 493 19.92 16.46 -0.68
C SER A 493 18.42 16.50 -0.99
N VAL A 494 17.68 17.27 -0.20
CA VAL A 494 16.23 17.47 -0.33
C VAL A 494 15.97 18.95 -0.53
N ASP A 495 15.36 19.29 -1.66
CA ASP A 495 14.90 20.65 -1.96
C ASP A 495 13.37 20.66 -2.08
N ILE A 496 12.74 21.59 -1.38
CA ILE A 496 11.30 21.82 -1.46
C ILE A 496 10.98 23.29 -1.74
N THR A 497 9.94 23.53 -2.53
CA THR A 497 9.44 24.89 -2.82
C THR A 497 7.93 24.94 -2.62
N PRO A 498 7.41 25.84 -1.76
CA PRO A 498 5.97 25.94 -1.51
C PRO A 498 5.21 26.42 -2.76
N ASN A 499 4.07 25.80 -3.01
CA ASN A 499 3.10 26.14 -4.04
C ASN A 499 1.97 27.00 -3.43
N SER A 500 1.11 27.62 -4.26
CA SER A 500 0.02 28.50 -3.80
C SER A 500 -1.06 27.81 -2.96
N ASP A 501 -1.12 26.48 -3.01
CA ASP A 501 -2.25 25.67 -2.52
C ASP A 501 -1.90 24.85 -1.27
N GLY A 502 -0.75 25.14 -0.62
CA GLY A 502 -0.29 24.43 0.59
C GLY A 502 0.53 23.16 0.32
N ASN A 503 0.81 22.85 -0.94
CA ASN A 503 1.70 21.77 -1.37
C ASN A 503 3.13 22.27 -1.59
N TYR A 504 4.09 21.36 -1.73
CA TYR A 504 5.47 21.69 -2.06
C TYR A 504 5.92 20.93 -3.30
N SER A 505 6.58 21.62 -4.24
CA SER A 505 7.37 20.97 -5.28
C SER A 505 8.59 20.34 -4.62
N LEU A 506 8.91 19.08 -4.95
CA LEU A 506 9.97 18.29 -4.34
C LEU A 506 11.04 17.92 -5.38
N SER A 507 12.31 18.10 -5.02
CA SER A 507 13.48 17.58 -5.73
C SER A 507 14.34 16.79 -4.74
N LEU A 508 14.49 15.50 -4.99
CA LEU A 508 15.33 14.59 -4.20
C LEU A 508 16.56 14.21 -5.01
N ASP A 509 17.72 14.73 -4.63
CA ASP A 509 19.02 14.31 -5.16
C ASP A 509 19.53 13.16 -4.30
N LEU A 510 19.72 11.98 -4.88
CA LEU A 510 20.19 10.76 -4.22
C LEU A 510 21.71 10.55 -4.44
N ASN A 511 22.38 11.49 -5.09
CA ASN A 511 23.81 11.51 -5.39
C ASN A 511 24.31 10.22 -6.05
N GLY A 512 23.53 9.67 -6.99
CA GLY A 512 23.79 8.43 -7.72
C GLY A 512 23.81 7.18 -6.84
N SER A 513 23.26 7.23 -5.62
CA SER A 513 23.32 6.09 -4.69
C SER A 513 22.26 5.04 -5.02
N TYR A 514 22.71 3.88 -5.51
CA TYR A 514 21.88 2.67 -5.74
C TYR A 514 21.50 1.92 -4.46
N VAL A 515 22.00 2.37 -3.30
CA VAL A 515 21.61 1.82 -2.01
C VAL A 515 20.29 2.47 -1.59
N GLY A 516 19.34 1.69 -1.06
CA GLY A 516 18.08 2.24 -0.57
C GLY A 516 18.31 3.41 0.39
N ASN A 517 17.78 4.58 0.04
CA ASN A 517 17.91 5.81 0.81
C ASN A 517 16.70 5.98 1.70
N THR A 518 16.94 6.28 2.96
CA THR A 518 15.84 6.62 3.87
C THR A 518 15.61 8.12 3.85
N LEU A 519 14.44 8.55 3.41
CA LEU A 519 13.96 9.91 3.61
C LEU A 519 13.16 9.96 4.91
N SER A 520 13.48 10.91 5.78
CA SER A 520 12.74 11.07 7.03
C SER A 520 12.68 12.52 7.47
N ILE A 521 11.66 12.85 8.25
CA ILE A 521 11.54 14.09 9.01
C ILE A 521 11.06 13.74 10.41
N ASP A 522 11.67 14.36 11.41
CA ASP A 522 11.27 14.16 12.80
C ASP A 522 9.92 14.85 13.08
N GLU A 523 9.22 14.38 14.11
CA GLU A 523 8.02 15.04 14.60
C GLU A 523 8.34 16.44 15.19
N ASN A 524 7.35 17.33 15.20
CA ASN A 524 7.45 18.65 15.85
C ASN A 524 8.47 19.63 15.24
N VAL A 525 8.84 19.47 13.98
CA VAL A 525 9.77 20.37 13.28
C VAL A 525 9.07 21.63 12.77
N SER A 526 7.86 21.48 12.25
CA SER A 526 7.04 22.56 11.69
C SER A 526 5.63 22.52 12.27
N VAL A 527 4.90 23.64 12.16
CA VAL A 527 3.52 23.74 12.66
C VAL A 527 2.56 24.27 11.59
N ASP A 528 1.31 23.81 11.64
CA ASP A 528 0.24 24.35 10.82
C ASP A 528 -0.28 25.70 11.37
N ASN A 529 -1.29 26.26 10.71
CA ASN A 529 -1.95 27.50 11.12
C ASN A 529 -2.69 27.40 12.47
N ASP A 530 -3.02 26.18 12.91
CA ASP A 530 -3.66 25.92 14.20
C ASP A 530 -2.61 25.67 15.32
N GLY A 531 -1.32 25.74 14.99
CA GLY A 531 -0.22 25.48 15.90
C GLY A 531 0.01 23.98 16.17
N LYS A 532 -0.53 23.09 15.34
CA LYS A 532 -0.32 21.65 15.44
C LYS A 532 0.99 21.25 14.76
N PRO A 533 1.87 20.50 15.44
CA PRO A 533 3.16 20.09 14.89
C PRO A 533 2.97 19.03 13.80
N ASN A 534 3.94 18.84 12.90
CA ASN A 534 3.92 17.70 11.98
C ASN A 534 4.15 16.36 12.71
N GLU A 535 3.55 15.29 12.16
CA GLU A 535 3.89 13.91 12.50
C GLU A 535 5.29 13.56 11.98
N GLY A 536 5.96 12.62 12.65
CA GLY A 536 7.17 12.01 12.11
C GLY A 536 6.86 11.24 10.82
N PHE A 537 7.77 11.29 9.86
CA PHE A 537 7.62 10.60 8.58
C PHE A 537 8.91 9.90 8.19
N ARG A 538 8.78 8.69 7.65
CA ARG A 538 9.89 7.91 7.13
C ARG A 538 9.43 7.04 5.97
N GLU A 539 10.15 7.14 4.85
CA GLU A 539 9.92 6.31 3.67
C GLU A 539 11.26 5.84 3.10
N GLU A 540 11.31 4.59 2.64
CA GLU A 540 12.46 4.09 1.88
C GLU A 540 12.27 4.48 0.42
N ILE A 541 13.25 5.20 -0.13
CA ILE A 541 13.27 5.65 -1.52
C ILE A 541 14.39 4.93 -2.23
N TYR A 542 14.04 4.31 -3.35
CA TYR A 542 14.95 3.51 -4.14
C TYR A 542 15.27 4.22 -5.44
N TYR A 543 16.56 4.47 -5.63
CA TYR A 543 17.15 4.72 -6.93
C TYR A 543 17.60 3.38 -7.50
N HIS A 544 17.04 2.98 -8.63
CA HIS A 544 17.50 1.80 -9.34
C HIS A 544 17.23 1.97 -10.83
N GLU A 545 18.01 1.27 -11.65
CA GLU A 545 17.77 1.26 -13.07
C GLU A 545 16.39 0.70 -13.37
N ILE A 546 15.71 1.34 -14.32
CA ILE A 546 14.51 0.76 -14.92
C ILE A 546 14.92 -0.36 -15.87
N VAL A 547 14.07 -1.38 -15.95
CA VAL A 547 14.28 -2.57 -16.78
C VAL A 547 13.14 -2.73 -17.77
N TYR A 548 13.30 -3.62 -18.74
CA TYR A 548 12.28 -3.86 -19.74
C TYR A 548 10.97 -4.34 -19.08
N ASP A 549 9.86 -3.73 -19.49
CA ASP A 549 8.51 -4.06 -19.02
C ASP A 549 8.33 -4.01 -17.49
N GLU A 550 8.93 -3.01 -16.84
CA GLU A 550 8.89 -2.79 -15.38
C GLU A 550 7.45 -2.76 -14.81
N VAL A 551 6.46 -2.31 -15.59
CA VAL A 551 5.04 -2.31 -15.16
C VAL A 551 4.48 -3.72 -14.90
N HIS A 552 5.09 -4.76 -15.47
CA HIS A 552 4.77 -6.17 -15.23
C HIS A 552 5.83 -6.90 -14.37
N LEU A 553 6.86 -6.19 -13.90
CA LEU A 553 7.89 -6.74 -13.03
C LEU A 553 7.34 -6.93 -11.62
N VAL A 554 7.11 -8.19 -11.24
CA VAL A 554 6.67 -8.55 -9.89
C VAL A 554 7.85 -8.45 -8.94
N SER A 555 8.96 -9.08 -9.30
CA SER A 555 10.18 -9.08 -8.49
C SER A 555 11.45 -9.01 -9.32
N ARG A 556 12.45 -8.30 -8.81
CA ARG A 556 13.83 -8.24 -9.33
C ARG A 556 14.81 -8.22 -8.16
N TRP A 557 15.74 -9.15 -8.17
CA TRP A 557 16.88 -9.20 -7.26
C TRP A 557 18.17 -9.02 -8.06
N ALA A 558 18.80 -7.85 -7.86
CA ALA A 558 20.05 -7.46 -8.51
C ALA A 558 21.29 -7.84 -7.69
N PHE A 559 21.12 -8.14 -6.40
CA PHE A 559 22.20 -8.57 -5.49
C PHE A 559 23.31 -7.53 -5.24
N ASP A 560 23.02 -6.24 -5.46
CA ASP A 560 23.96 -5.13 -5.31
C ASP A 560 24.08 -4.55 -3.89
N GLU A 561 23.49 -5.20 -2.89
CA GLU A 561 23.57 -4.74 -1.50
C GLU A 561 25.02 -4.72 -0.99
N THR A 562 25.41 -3.61 -0.34
CA THR A 562 26.78 -3.44 0.16
C THR A 562 27.12 -4.31 1.39
N ASN A 563 26.11 -4.77 2.13
CA ASN A 563 26.24 -5.65 3.30
C ASN A 563 24.86 -6.18 3.73
N GLY A 564 24.82 -7.36 4.33
CA GLY A 564 23.66 -7.90 5.02
C GLY A 564 23.16 -9.23 4.45
N SER A 565 22.23 -9.83 5.17
CA SER A 565 21.56 -11.07 4.78
C SER A 565 20.20 -10.83 4.10
N ARG A 566 19.77 -9.58 3.88
CA ARG A 566 18.52 -9.24 3.18
C ARG A 566 18.85 -8.68 1.80
N ILE A 567 18.29 -9.30 0.77
CA ILE A 567 18.30 -8.84 -0.61
C ILE A 567 16.95 -8.19 -0.89
N ARG A 568 16.96 -6.93 -1.30
CA ARG A 568 15.73 -6.17 -1.51
C ARG A 568 15.10 -6.55 -2.85
N ASP A 569 13.78 -6.62 -2.88
CA ASP A 569 13.04 -6.69 -4.13
C ASP A 569 12.86 -5.30 -4.73
N LEU A 570 13.34 -5.10 -5.97
CA LEU A 570 13.18 -3.86 -6.73
C LEU A 570 11.86 -3.81 -7.51
N GLY A 571 11.09 -4.90 -7.53
CA GLY A 571 9.77 -5.00 -8.16
C GLY A 571 8.64 -4.38 -7.34
N ILE A 572 7.41 -4.57 -7.80
CA ILE A 572 6.20 -4.01 -7.15
C ILE A 572 5.71 -4.83 -5.95
N ALA A 573 6.22 -6.06 -5.78
CA ALA A 573 5.66 -7.04 -4.84
C ALA A 573 6.31 -7.05 -3.45
N PHE A 574 7.45 -6.36 -3.28
CA PHE A 574 8.22 -6.31 -2.03
C PHE A 574 8.62 -7.71 -1.52
N ASN A 575 8.97 -8.61 -2.43
CA ASN A 575 9.41 -9.96 -2.14
C ASN A 575 10.88 -10.03 -1.74
N ASP A 576 11.25 -9.31 -0.68
CA ASP A 576 12.63 -9.34 -0.18
C ASP A 576 13.08 -10.77 0.13
N GLY A 577 14.30 -11.06 -0.30
CA GLY A 577 14.97 -12.32 -0.04
C GLY A 577 15.90 -12.24 1.16
N TYR A 578 16.17 -13.40 1.77
CA TYR A 578 17.04 -13.55 2.91
C TYR A 578 18.06 -14.66 2.64
N LEU A 579 19.34 -14.32 2.71
CA LEU A 579 20.46 -15.24 2.51
C LEU A 579 20.48 -16.31 3.61
N VAL A 580 20.66 -17.56 3.20
CA VAL A 580 20.77 -18.75 4.05
C VAL A 580 22.12 -19.41 3.78
N GLY A 581 22.67 -20.05 4.82
CA GLY A 581 23.98 -20.71 4.75
C GLY A 581 25.13 -19.70 4.81
N ASN A 582 26.18 -19.98 4.04
CA ASN A 582 27.35 -19.12 3.84
C ASN A 582 27.30 -18.35 2.51
N SER A 583 26.12 -18.31 1.86
CA SER A 583 25.93 -17.55 0.62
C SER A 583 26.36 -16.10 0.77
N ALA A 584 26.96 -15.55 -0.28
CA ALA A 584 27.61 -14.24 -0.24
C ALA A 584 27.42 -13.47 -1.55
N LEU A 585 27.61 -12.15 -1.48
CA LEU A 585 27.62 -11.27 -2.64
C LEU A 585 29.05 -11.06 -3.13
N VAL A 586 29.31 -11.34 -4.40
CA VAL A 586 30.63 -11.20 -5.06
C VAL A 586 30.47 -10.48 -6.39
N SER A 587 31.56 -10.08 -7.07
CA SER A 587 31.48 -9.47 -8.39
C SER A 587 30.72 -10.37 -9.37
N GLY A 588 29.67 -9.83 -9.97
CA GLY A 588 28.71 -10.54 -10.82
C GLY A 588 28.83 -10.21 -12.31
N LYS A 589 27.76 -10.51 -13.04
CA LYS A 589 27.59 -10.13 -14.44
C LYS A 589 27.26 -8.64 -14.54
N PHE A 590 26.41 -8.15 -13.63
CA PHE A 590 26.00 -6.76 -13.50
C PHE A 590 26.18 -6.35 -12.03
N GLY A 591 27.25 -5.61 -11.73
CA GLY A 591 27.54 -5.26 -10.34
C GLY A 591 27.94 -6.50 -9.55
N ASN A 592 27.15 -6.89 -8.56
CA ASN A 592 27.34 -8.06 -7.73
C ASN A 592 26.40 -9.23 -8.11
N ALA A 593 26.76 -10.45 -7.74
CA ALA A 593 25.97 -11.65 -7.90
C ALA A 593 25.93 -12.46 -6.60
N LEU A 594 24.88 -13.26 -6.45
CA LEU A 594 24.78 -14.25 -5.38
C LEU A 594 25.70 -15.43 -5.68
N SER A 595 26.66 -15.67 -4.80
CA SER A 595 27.58 -16.81 -4.82
C SER A 595 27.10 -17.92 -3.90
N MET A 596 27.12 -19.15 -4.40
CA MET A 596 26.72 -20.36 -3.67
C MET A 596 27.72 -21.49 -3.94
N ASP A 597 28.02 -22.28 -2.91
CA ASP A 597 29.04 -23.33 -2.94
C ASP A 597 28.50 -24.74 -3.26
N GLY A 598 27.21 -24.85 -3.61
CA GLY A 598 26.54 -26.12 -3.87
C GLY A 598 26.15 -26.92 -2.61
N SER A 599 26.25 -26.33 -1.41
CA SER A 599 25.97 -27.04 -0.15
C SER A 599 25.26 -26.16 0.91
N GLY A 600 23.93 -26.11 0.87
CA GLY A 600 23.09 -25.48 1.89
C GLY A 600 22.93 -23.96 1.74
N ASP A 601 23.45 -23.40 0.65
CA ASP A 601 23.49 -21.97 0.34
C ASP A 601 22.36 -21.61 -0.64
N TYR A 602 21.52 -20.63 -0.27
CA TYR A 602 20.45 -20.11 -1.13
C TYR A 602 19.88 -18.79 -0.58
N MET A 603 19.08 -18.11 -1.39
CA MET A 603 18.23 -17.01 -0.92
C MET A 603 16.80 -17.49 -0.72
N SER A 604 16.20 -17.20 0.45
CA SER A 604 14.83 -17.53 0.82
C SER A 604 13.92 -16.31 0.75
N VAL A 605 12.78 -16.44 0.07
CA VAL A 605 11.77 -15.39 -0.06
C VAL A 605 10.46 -15.91 0.57
N PRO A 606 10.19 -15.58 1.85
CA PRO A 606 9.05 -16.14 2.56
C PRO A 606 7.74 -15.49 2.14
N ARG A 607 6.70 -16.30 1.90
CA ARG A 607 5.35 -15.85 1.47
C ARG A 607 5.37 -14.90 0.28
N PHE A 608 5.82 -15.43 -0.84
CA PHE A 608 5.94 -14.70 -2.10
C PHE A 608 4.60 -14.11 -2.55
N SER A 609 4.55 -12.82 -2.83
CA SER A 609 3.45 -12.13 -3.51
C SER A 609 3.63 -12.29 -5.03
N GLY A 610 2.68 -12.92 -5.72
CA GLY A 610 2.91 -13.31 -7.11
C GLY A 610 1.69 -13.86 -7.82
N THR A 611 1.90 -14.88 -8.65
CA THR A 611 0.83 -15.50 -9.44
C THR A 611 -0.10 -16.31 -8.55
N HIS A 612 -1.41 -16.14 -8.76
CA HIS A 612 -2.48 -16.91 -8.14
C HIS A 612 -3.45 -17.35 -9.21
N LYS A 613 -3.61 -18.66 -9.33
CA LYS A 613 -4.42 -19.29 -10.38
C LYS A 613 -4.15 -18.68 -11.78
N GLU A 614 -2.87 -18.53 -12.12
CA GLU A 614 -2.45 -17.89 -13.37
C GLU A 614 -1.69 -18.87 -14.28
N GLY A 615 -1.86 -18.67 -15.59
CA GLY A 615 -1.25 -19.43 -16.68
C GLY A 615 -0.12 -18.68 -17.39
N ASN A 616 0.19 -17.44 -17.01
CA ASN A 616 1.08 -16.56 -17.77
C ASN A 616 2.10 -15.88 -16.86
N PHE A 617 3.38 -16.17 -17.06
CA PHE A 617 4.49 -15.48 -16.39
C PHE A 617 5.82 -15.77 -17.09
N THR A 618 6.85 -15.00 -16.73
CA THR A 618 8.22 -15.18 -17.22
C THR A 618 9.19 -15.10 -16.06
N ILE A 619 10.14 -16.04 -15.99
CA ILE A 619 11.26 -16.04 -15.04
C ILE A 619 12.55 -15.89 -15.84
N SER A 620 13.41 -14.95 -15.46
CA SER A 620 14.70 -14.71 -16.10
C SER A 620 15.82 -14.70 -15.05
N ALA A 621 16.97 -15.25 -15.39
CA ALA A 621 18.18 -15.15 -14.57
C ALA A 621 19.43 -15.17 -15.44
N TRP A 622 20.47 -14.47 -15.00
CA TRP A 622 21.84 -14.71 -15.44
C TRP A 622 22.48 -15.71 -14.50
N VAL A 623 23.12 -16.74 -15.07
CA VAL A 623 23.68 -17.85 -14.31
C VAL A 623 25.10 -18.15 -14.77
N TYR A 624 25.95 -18.55 -13.82
CA TYR A 624 27.34 -18.96 -14.04
C TYR A 624 27.59 -20.23 -13.23
N PRO A 625 27.36 -21.43 -13.81
CA PRO A 625 27.59 -22.68 -13.10
C PRO A 625 29.09 -22.99 -13.08
N THR A 626 29.64 -23.29 -11.90
CA THR A 626 31.06 -23.69 -11.73
C THR A 626 31.25 -25.20 -11.68
N ASN A 627 30.16 -25.96 -11.59
CA ASN A 627 30.18 -27.40 -11.58
C ASN A 627 28.94 -27.94 -12.30
N LEU A 628 29.15 -28.65 -13.40
CA LEU A 628 28.06 -29.28 -14.16
C LEU A 628 27.67 -30.67 -13.62
N GLY A 629 28.30 -31.17 -12.56
CA GLY A 629 28.05 -32.52 -12.08
C GLY A 629 28.40 -33.59 -13.12
N TYR A 630 28.02 -34.84 -12.86
CA TYR A 630 28.40 -35.97 -13.71
C TYR A 630 27.18 -36.72 -14.26
N ASN A 631 26.42 -37.41 -13.41
CA ASN A 631 25.28 -38.21 -13.86
C ASN A 631 24.27 -38.56 -12.75
N SER A 632 24.28 -37.85 -11.62
CA SER A 632 23.36 -38.11 -10.51
C SER A 632 22.35 -36.98 -10.35
N ASN A 633 21.09 -37.31 -10.09
CA ASN A 633 20.02 -36.32 -9.88
C ASN A 633 20.22 -35.50 -8.59
N VAL A 634 21.09 -35.93 -7.67
CA VAL A 634 21.46 -35.11 -6.50
C VAL A 634 22.27 -33.87 -6.90
N GLN A 635 22.82 -33.87 -8.13
CA GLN A 635 23.62 -32.80 -8.72
C GLN A 635 22.77 -31.87 -9.62
N ASP A 636 21.48 -32.15 -9.81
CA ASP A 636 20.57 -31.17 -10.43
C ASP A 636 20.54 -29.92 -9.54
N ALA A 637 20.37 -28.70 -10.04
CA ALA A 637 20.48 -27.50 -9.21
C ALA A 637 19.42 -26.45 -9.51
N ALA A 638 18.66 -26.02 -8.51
CA ALA A 638 17.61 -25.03 -8.69
C ALA A 638 18.17 -23.61 -8.88
N ILE A 639 17.76 -22.95 -9.96
CA ILE A 639 18.03 -21.52 -10.18
C ILE A 639 16.94 -20.70 -9.50
N PHE A 640 15.67 -21.06 -9.75
CA PHE A 640 14.49 -20.48 -9.11
C PHE A 640 13.51 -21.61 -8.77
N GLY A 641 13.06 -21.66 -7.52
CA GLY A 641 12.13 -22.68 -7.05
C GLY A 641 11.02 -22.11 -6.16
N ALA A 642 9.77 -22.40 -6.51
CA ALA A 642 8.62 -22.23 -5.64
C ALA A 642 8.15 -23.59 -5.13
N ASP A 643 8.27 -23.82 -3.83
CA ASP A 643 7.91 -25.09 -3.19
C ASP A 643 6.44 -25.06 -2.75
N GLY A 644 5.54 -25.37 -3.69
CA GLY A 644 4.10 -25.45 -3.47
C GLY A 644 3.61 -26.85 -3.07
N ASN A 645 2.29 -27.07 -3.13
CA ASN A 645 1.63 -28.34 -2.77
C ASN A 645 1.74 -29.45 -3.85
N ASN A 646 2.87 -29.55 -4.55
CA ASN A 646 3.10 -30.28 -5.80
C ASN A 646 2.36 -29.73 -7.03
N ALA A 647 1.08 -29.34 -6.93
CA ALA A 647 0.35 -28.77 -8.08
C ALA A 647 0.82 -27.35 -8.41
N ASP A 648 1.30 -26.64 -7.39
CA ASP A 648 1.79 -25.27 -7.45
C ASP A 648 3.32 -25.15 -7.55
N THR A 649 4.03 -26.26 -7.81
CA THR A 649 5.49 -26.25 -7.97
C THR A 649 5.87 -25.49 -9.24
N VAL A 650 6.81 -24.56 -9.13
CA VAL A 650 7.42 -23.89 -10.28
C VAL A 650 8.93 -23.97 -10.10
N LEU A 651 9.63 -24.58 -11.05
CA LEU A 651 11.04 -24.85 -10.93
C LEU A 651 11.76 -24.56 -12.25
N VAL A 652 12.73 -23.65 -12.20
CA VAL A 652 13.75 -23.47 -13.24
C VAL A 652 15.04 -24.00 -12.64
N TRP A 653 15.62 -25.02 -13.26
CA TRP A 653 16.81 -25.67 -12.73
C TRP A 653 17.77 -26.10 -13.82
N TYR A 654 19.04 -26.15 -13.43
CA TYR A 654 20.07 -26.90 -14.09
C TYR A 654 19.84 -28.40 -13.85
N ASN A 655 19.84 -29.22 -14.89
CA ASN A 655 19.56 -30.65 -14.80
C ASN A 655 20.68 -31.46 -15.45
N VAL A 656 21.29 -32.36 -14.67
CA VAL A 656 22.40 -33.21 -15.10
C VAL A 656 21.89 -34.41 -15.89
N ASN A 657 20.63 -34.84 -15.69
CA ASN A 657 20.05 -36.01 -16.36
C ASN A 657 18.60 -35.81 -16.86
N GLY A 658 18.28 -34.63 -17.40
CA GLY A 658 16.93 -34.23 -17.77
C GLY A 658 16.38 -35.06 -18.94
N ALA A 659 17.00 -34.89 -20.11
CA ALA A 659 16.63 -35.56 -21.36
C ALA A 659 17.31 -36.93 -21.54
N SER A 660 18.54 -37.09 -21.03
CA SER A 660 19.34 -38.32 -21.07
C SER A 660 20.37 -38.31 -19.93
N THR A 661 21.15 -39.38 -19.76
CA THR A 661 22.24 -39.40 -18.77
C THR A 661 23.32 -38.38 -19.12
N ALA A 662 23.76 -37.59 -18.14
CA ALA A 662 24.80 -36.57 -18.27
C ALA A 662 24.50 -35.49 -19.33
N ASN A 663 23.22 -35.13 -19.51
CA ASN A 663 22.79 -34.24 -20.57
C ASN A 663 23.02 -32.75 -20.31
N ARG A 664 23.28 -32.35 -19.05
CA ARG A 664 23.74 -31.00 -18.65
C ARG A 664 22.95 -29.88 -19.36
N THR A 665 21.67 -29.76 -19.02
CA THR A 665 20.72 -28.83 -19.68
C THR A 665 19.99 -27.93 -18.69
N PHE A 666 19.21 -26.99 -19.20
CA PHE A 666 18.22 -26.24 -18.41
C PHE A 666 16.84 -26.84 -18.59
N THR A 667 16.09 -26.90 -17.50
CA THR A 667 14.75 -27.48 -17.49
C THR A 667 13.77 -26.55 -16.77
N PHE A 668 12.54 -26.54 -17.27
CA PHE A 668 11.43 -25.77 -16.70
C PHE A 668 10.29 -26.72 -16.35
N ASN A 669 9.90 -26.74 -15.07
CA ASN A 669 8.87 -27.63 -14.55
C ASN A 669 7.73 -26.84 -13.90
N ILE A 670 6.49 -27.13 -14.29
CA ILE A 670 5.28 -26.48 -13.81
C ILE A 670 4.29 -27.52 -13.30
N GLY A 671 4.06 -27.52 -11.99
CA GLY A 671 3.24 -28.47 -11.27
C GLY A 671 4.00 -29.74 -10.92
N THR A 672 3.28 -30.84 -10.77
CA THR A 672 3.83 -32.07 -10.20
C THR A 672 4.95 -32.64 -11.09
N THR A 673 6.10 -32.92 -10.48
CA THR A 673 7.27 -33.50 -11.16
C THR A 673 7.05 -34.92 -11.65
N SER A 674 6.01 -35.60 -11.15
CA SER A 674 5.62 -36.96 -11.57
C SER A 674 4.94 -37.03 -12.94
N ILE A 675 4.48 -35.90 -13.49
CA ILE A 675 3.86 -35.83 -14.81
C ILE A 675 4.89 -35.33 -15.81
N GLY A 676 5.30 -36.18 -16.74
CA GLY A 676 6.31 -35.81 -17.75
C GLY A 676 5.94 -34.59 -18.61
N LEU A 677 4.64 -34.39 -18.89
CA LEU A 677 4.15 -33.21 -19.63
C LEU A 677 4.37 -31.88 -18.89
N ASN A 678 4.61 -31.90 -17.58
CA ASN A 678 4.85 -30.68 -16.81
C ASN A 678 6.27 -30.14 -16.97
N ARG A 679 7.17 -31.00 -17.47
CA ARG A 679 8.60 -30.74 -17.60
C ARG A 679 8.95 -30.45 -19.06
N LEU A 680 9.71 -29.38 -19.26
CA LEU A 680 10.35 -29.05 -20.53
C LEU A 680 11.86 -29.10 -20.31
N ASP A 681 12.54 -30.02 -20.98
CA ASP A 681 13.99 -30.15 -20.96
C ASP A 681 14.59 -29.49 -22.20
N GLY A 682 15.70 -28.75 -22.03
CA GLY A 682 16.50 -28.27 -23.15
C GLY A 682 17.28 -29.40 -23.85
N PRO A 683 17.91 -29.10 -25.00
CA PRO A 683 18.83 -30.03 -25.66
C PRO A 683 20.03 -30.41 -24.78
N ASP A 684 20.67 -31.52 -25.13
CA ASP A 684 21.90 -32.01 -24.50
C ASP A 684 23.06 -31.02 -24.66
N GLY A 685 23.82 -30.78 -23.59
CA GLY A 685 24.98 -29.89 -23.56
C GLY A 685 24.66 -28.39 -23.63
N LEU A 686 23.42 -27.99 -23.32
CA LEU A 686 23.01 -26.58 -23.38
C LEU A 686 23.68 -25.72 -22.29
N ALA A 687 23.87 -26.26 -21.09
CA ALA A 687 24.54 -25.56 -19.99
C ALA A 687 26.05 -25.64 -20.17
N LEU A 688 26.74 -24.53 -19.94
CA LEU A 688 28.18 -24.41 -20.14
C LEU A 688 28.82 -24.00 -18.83
N GLN A 689 29.83 -24.75 -18.39
CA GLN A 689 30.58 -24.44 -17.18
C GLN A 689 31.40 -23.17 -17.38
N ASP A 690 31.57 -22.43 -16.29
CA ASP A 690 32.48 -21.29 -16.20
C ASP A 690 32.19 -20.18 -17.22
N ARG A 691 30.91 -20.03 -17.58
CA ARG A 691 30.43 -19.00 -18.52
C ARG A 691 29.12 -18.40 -18.03
N TRP A 692 28.96 -17.10 -18.23
CA TRP A 692 27.69 -16.43 -18.02
C TRP A 692 26.69 -16.83 -19.10
N GLN A 693 25.50 -17.23 -18.67
CA GLN A 693 24.41 -17.64 -19.54
C GLN A 693 23.13 -16.95 -19.09
N HIS A 694 22.31 -16.52 -20.04
CA HIS A 694 20.99 -15.96 -19.76
C HIS A 694 19.94 -17.03 -20.00
N VAL A 695 19.19 -17.38 -18.96
CA VAL A 695 18.15 -18.41 -19.02
C VAL A 695 16.81 -17.77 -18.74
N VAL A 696 15.87 -17.94 -19.67
CA VAL A 696 14.51 -17.42 -19.51
C VAL A 696 13.49 -18.53 -19.72
N ALA A 697 12.62 -18.71 -18.74
CA ALA A 697 11.51 -19.63 -18.77
C ALA A 697 10.20 -18.85 -18.92
N VAL A 698 9.44 -19.15 -19.98
CA VAL A 698 8.17 -18.50 -20.28
C VAL A 698 7.02 -19.50 -20.19
N MET A 699 5.97 -19.11 -19.48
CA MET A 699 4.71 -19.84 -19.37
C MET A 699 3.61 -19.02 -20.07
N SER A 700 2.84 -19.65 -20.98
CA SER A 700 1.79 -19.02 -21.80
C SER A 700 0.57 -19.94 -21.90
N GLY A 701 -0.28 -19.94 -20.88
CA GLY A 701 -1.35 -20.91 -20.69
C GLY A 701 -0.78 -22.33 -20.50
N GLN A 702 -0.82 -23.15 -21.54
CA GLN A 702 -0.20 -24.49 -21.54
C GLN A 702 1.15 -24.51 -22.24
N GLY A 703 1.50 -23.45 -22.96
CA GLY A 703 2.79 -23.32 -23.64
C GLY A 703 3.90 -23.07 -22.64
N ARG A 704 5.02 -23.78 -22.81
CA ARG A 704 6.25 -23.58 -22.07
C ARG A 704 7.37 -23.35 -23.05
N LYS A 705 8.27 -22.42 -22.73
CA LYS A 705 9.47 -22.16 -23.51
C LYS A 705 10.66 -21.96 -22.59
N ILE A 706 11.82 -22.43 -23.04
CA ILE A 706 13.12 -22.10 -22.48
C ILE A 706 13.90 -21.37 -23.56
N TYR A 707 14.41 -20.20 -23.19
CA TYR A 707 15.34 -19.44 -24.00
C TYR A 707 16.71 -19.49 -23.33
N HIS A 708 17.74 -19.58 -24.16
CA HIS A 708 19.13 -19.56 -23.77
C HIS A 708 19.84 -18.48 -24.59
N ASN A 709 20.46 -17.52 -23.91
CA ASN A 709 21.17 -16.41 -24.53
C ASN A 709 20.35 -15.69 -25.62
N GLY A 710 19.08 -15.42 -25.32
CA GLY A 710 18.16 -14.72 -26.22
C GLY A 710 17.50 -15.58 -27.31
N VAL A 711 17.91 -16.85 -27.47
CA VAL A 711 17.42 -17.76 -28.52
C VAL A 711 16.50 -18.82 -27.93
N LEU A 712 15.42 -19.16 -28.65
CA LEU A 712 14.53 -20.25 -28.24
C LEU A 712 15.26 -21.60 -28.29
N ALA A 713 15.47 -22.22 -27.13
CA ALA A 713 16.19 -23.49 -27.01
C ALA A 713 15.23 -24.69 -27.00
N ALA A 714 14.08 -24.55 -26.36
CA ALA A 714 13.07 -25.60 -26.30
C ALA A 714 11.66 -25.03 -26.11
N GLU A 715 10.67 -25.73 -26.65
CA GLU A 715 9.27 -25.43 -26.43
C GLU A 715 8.42 -26.70 -26.34
N SER A 716 7.36 -26.64 -25.55
CA SER A 716 6.36 -27.70 -25.49
C SER A 716 4.99 -27.17 -25.09
N ILE A 717 3.99 -28.01 -25.30
CA ILE A 717 2.67 -27.84 -24.70
C ILE A 717 2.61 -28.89 -23.59
N GLY A 718 2.53 -28.43 -22.35
CA GLY A 718 2.40 -29.34 -21.21
C GLY A 718 0.94 -29.52 -20.79
N SER A 719 0.72 -29.98 -19.56
CA SER A 719 -0.63 -30.15 -19.06
C SER A 719 -1.30 -28.80 -18.74
N ASP A 720 -2.60 -28.83 -18.45
CA ASP A 720 -3.41 -27.65 -18.10
C ASP A 720 -3.01 -27.13 -16.71
N ASN A 721 -1.86 -26.44 -16.66
CA ASN A 721 -1.29 -25.97 -15.42
C ASN A 721 -1.57 -24.50 -15.22
N ILE A 722 -2.57 -24.26 -14.39
CA ILE A 722 -2.80 -23.01 -13.70
C ILE A 722 -2.13 -23.16 -12.32
N VAL A 723 -1.24 -22.23 -11.96
CA VAL A 723 -0.45 -22.33 -10.71
C VAL A 723 -0.71 -21.18 -9.75
N THR A 724 -0.53 -21.47 -8.47
CA THR A 724 -0.53 -20.49 -7.37
C THR A 724 0.82 -20.50 -6.67
N ILE A 725 1.74 -19.65 -7.14
CA ILE A 725 3.03 -19.43 -6.46
C ILE A 725 2.82 -18.60 -5.20
N GLU A 726 1.83 -17.70 -5.24
CA GLU A 726 1.53 -16.79 -4.16
C GLU A 726 1.35 -17.49 -2.79
N GLY A 727 1.94 -16.91 -1.75
CA GLY A 727 1.91 -17.40 -0.38
C GLY A 727 2.91 -18.51 -0.09
N ASN A 728 3.40 -19.23 -1.11
CA ASN A 728 4.48 -20.20 -0.94
C ASN A 728 5.83 -19.49 -0.71
N ASN A 729 6.81 -20.23 -0.21
CA ASN A 729 8.18 -19.73 -0.17
C ASN A 729 8.82 -19.93 -1.55
N VAL A 730 9.50 -18.89 -2.02
CA VAL A 730 10.36 -18.94 -3.20
C VAL A 730 11.81 -19.03 -2.72
N ARG A 731 12.64 -19.74 -3.49
CA ARG A 731 14.08 -19.85 -3.27
C ARG A 731 14.82 -19.58 -4.56
N VAL A 732 15.98 -18.94 -4.45
CA VAL A 732 16.97 -18.80 -5.52
C VAL A 732 18.20 -19.60 -5.09
N GLY A 733 18.60 -20.59 -5.88
CA GLY A 733 19.75 -21.45 -5.58
C GLY A 733 19.43 -22.82 -4.95
N ALA A 734 18.19 -23.06 -4.52
CA ALA A 734 17.78 -24.34 -3.93
C ALA A 734 16.30 -24.65 -4.19
N TRP A 735 15.92 -25.93 -4.22
CA TRP A 735 14.51 -26.32 -4.36
C TRP A 735 13.80 -26.42 -3.00
N SER A 736 14.22 -27.38 -2.15
CA SER A 736 13.57 -27.67 -0.86
C SER A 736 14.42 -27.31 0.36
N GLY A 737 15.69 -26.92 0.16
CA GLY A 737 16.64 -26.64 1.25
C GLY A 737 17.12 -27.89 1.99
N SER A 738 17.05 -29.06 1.35
CA SER A 738 17.46 -30.35 1.92
C SER A 738 18.98 -30.58 1.94
N GLY A 739 19.76 -29.70 1.30
CA GLY A 739 21.20 -29.91 1.04
C GLY A 739 21.50 -30.74 -0.20
N ASP A 740 20.44 -31.22 -0.88
CA ASP A 740 20.51 -31.84 -2.20
C ASP A 740 19.94 -30.83 -3.19
N MET A 741 20.49 -30.83 -4.40
CA MET A 741 20.06 -29.98 -5.51
C MET A 741 20.28 -28.48 -5.34
N ASP A 742 21.33 -28.13 -4.60
CA ASP A 742 21.75 -26.76 -4.39
C ASP A 742 22.66 -26.30 -5.53
N TYR A 743 22.54 -25.03 -5.90
CA TYR A 743 23.27 -24.44 -7.00
C TYR A 743 24.71 -24.13 -6.61
N GLU A 744 25.66 -24.54 -7.44
CA GLU A 744 27.08 -24.22 -7.30
C GLU A 744 27.48 -23.23 -8.40
N GLY A 745 27.81 -22.01 -8.01
CA GLY A 745 28.17 -20.94 -8.93
C GLY A 745 27.58 -19.58 -8.56
N LEU A 746 27.43 -18.71 -9.57
CA LEU A 746 26.91 -17.36 -9.41
C LEU A 746 25.54 -17.20 -10.10
N VAL A 747 24.64 -16.44 -9.47
CA VAL A 747 23.34 -16.06 -10.05
C VAL A 747 23.15 -14.55 -9.90
N ASP A 748 22.67 -13.92 -10.97
CA ASP A 748 22.54 -12.47 -11.08
C ASP A 748 21.24 -12.07 -11.82
N GLU A 749 20.73 -10.87 -11.55
CA GLU A 749 19.56 -10.27 -12.20
C GLU A 749 18.37 -11.24 -12.32
N VAL A 750 17.96 -11.84 -11.20
CA VAL A 750 16.83 -12.76 -11.14
C VAL A 750 15.54 -11.96 -11.15
N ARG A 751 14.66 -12.25 -12.11
CA ARG A 751 13.42 -11.50 -12.33
C ARG A 751 12.22 -12.41 -12.52
N PHE A 752 11.08 -11.96 -12.00
CA PHE A 752 9.77 -12.58 -12.20
C PHE A 752 8.80 -11.55 -12.77
N TYR A 753 8.21 -11.84 -13.93
CA TYR A 753 7.20 -11.01 -14.58
C TYR A 753 5.85 -11.70 -14.60
N LYS A 754 4.78 -10.94 -14.35
CA LYS A 754 3.38 -11.43 -14.44
C LYS A 754 2.83 -11.46 -15.88
N ARG A 755 3.73 -11.65 -16.86
CA ARG A 755 3.41 -11.63 -18.29
C ARG A 755 4.26 -12.66 -19.02
N SER A 756 3.67 -13.28 -20.03
CA SER A 756 4.39 -14.12 -20.99
C SER A 756 5.15 -13.27 -22.01
N PHE A 757 6.46 -13.51 -22.12
CA PHE A 757 7.31 -12.80 -23.07
C PHE A 757 7.35 -13.50 -24.44
N THR A 758 7.41 -12.70 -25.49
CA THR A 758 7.60 -13.13 -26.89
C THR A 758 9.09 -13.22 -27.24
N ASP A 759 9.43 -13.82 -28.38
CA ASP A 759 10.83 -13.89 -28.84
C ASP A 759 11.50 -12.50 -28.93
N VAL A 760 10.72 -11.46 -29.29
CA VAL A 760 11.20 -10.08 -29.33
C VAL A 760 11.49 -9.56 -27.92
N ASP A 761 10.57 -9.76 -26.98
CA ASP A 761 10.76 -9.37 -25.57
C ASP A 761 12.03 -10.02 -24.98
N ILE A 762 12.26 -11.30 -25.30
CA ILE A 762 13.44 -12.05 -24.85
C ILE A 762 14.73 -11.52 -25.48
N SER A 763 14.71 -11.19 -26.78
CA SER A 763 15.88 -10.59 -27.44
C SER A 763 16.29 -9.26 -26.82
N ILE A 764 15.31 -8.47 -26.36
CA ILE A 764 15.53 -7.21 -25.64
C ILE A 764 16.14 -7.50 -24.26
N LEU A 765 15.58 -8.46 -23.53
CA LEU A 765 16.05 -8.82 -22.19
C LEU A 765 17.49 -9.37 -22.20
N TYR A 766 17.86 -10.14 -23.22
CA TYR A 766 19.22 -10.64 -23.40
C TYR A 766 20.20 -9.54 -23.83
N GLY A 767 19.76 -8.63 -24.71
CA GLY A 767 20.55 -7.47 -25.12
C GLY A 767 21.91 -7.83 -25.73
N LEU A 768 21.97 -8.92 -26.51
CA LEU A 768 23.23 -9.46 -27.08
C LEU A 768 24.32 -9.78 -26.05
N GLY A 769 23.94 -10.17 -24.82
CA GLY A 769 24.91 -10.48 -23.77
C GLY A 769 25.12 -9.35 -22.75
N ASN A 770 24.57 -8.16 -23.03
CA ASN A 770 24.71 -6.96 -22.19
C ASN A 770 23.48 -6.70 -21.30
N GLY A 771 22.41 -7.48 -21.45
CA GLY A 771 21.16 -7.26 -20.74
C GLY A 771 20.41 -6.02 -21.20
N ASP A 772 19.40 -5.65 -20.42
CA ASP A 772 18.49 -4.51 -20.65
C ASP A 772 18.71 -3.36 -19.64
N LEU A 773 19.88 -3.32 -19.00
CA LEU A 773 20.21 -2.34 -17.97
C LEU A 773 20.82 -1.08 -18.58
N GLY A 774 20.08 0.02 -18.62
CA GLY A 774 20.57 1.30 -19.15
C GLY A 774 20.66 1.33 -20.68
N LEU A 775 21.71 1.93 -21.24
CA LEU A 775 21.96 1.93 -22.69
C LEU A 775 22.85 0.76 -23.07
N THR A 776 22.34 -0.12 -23.91
CA THR A 776 23.07 -1.27 -24.44
C THR A 776 23.74 -0.87 -25.75
N PRO A 777 25.09 -0.77 -25.80
CA PRO A 777 25.79 -0.55 -27.05
C PRO A 777 25.77 -1.84 -27.89
N VAL A 778 25.50 -1.70 -29.18
CA VAL A 778 25.51 -2.76 -30.17
C VAL A 778 26.51 -2.38 -31.23
N ILE A 779 27.53 -3.23 -31.40
CA ILE A 779 28.58 -3.04 -32.40
C ILE A 779 28.30 -4.00 -33.54
N THR A 780 28.27 -3.49 -34.76
CA THR A 780 28.12 -4.31 -35.96
C THR A 780 29.28 -4.01 -36.91
N LEU A 781 29.86 -5.06 -37.47
CA LEU A 781 30.77 -4.97 -38.61
C LEU A 781 30.10 -5.64 -39.81
N ASP A 782 30.32 -5.07 -41.00
CA ASP A 782 29.85 -5.68 -42.24
C ASP A 782 30.53 -7.03 -42.47
N HIS A 783 29.79 -7.95 -43.09
CA HIS A 783 30.12 -9.36 -43.27
C HIS A 783 31.07 -9.65 -44.45
N GLU A 784 31.61 -8.60 -45.09
CA GLU A 784 32.61 -8.69 -46.16
C GLU A 784 34.00 -9.02 -45.56
N ASN A 785 34.13 -10.21 -44.98
CA ASN A 785 35.26 -10.64 -44.13
C ASN A 785 36.62 -10.80 -44.85
N SER A 786 36.75 -10.37 -46.10
CA SER A 786 38.01 -10.37 -46.88
C SER A 786 38.39 -8.99 -47.42
N ALA A 787 37.61 -7.96 -47.12
CA ALA A 787 37.92 -6.59 -47.52
C ALA A 787 39.10 -6.03 -46.71
N SER A 788 39.91 -5.18 -47.33
CA SER A 788 40.98 -4.44 -46.63
C SER A 788 40.43 -3.37 -45.67
N THR A 789 39.15 -3.04 -45.80
CA THR A 789 38.43 -2.09 -44.95
C THR A 789 36.98 -2.54 -44.90
N VAL A 790 36.44 -2.65 -43.69
CA VAL A 790 35.10 -3.15 -43.39
C VAL A 790 34.32 -2.01 -42.72
N SER A 791 33.10 -1.74 -43.17
CA SER A 791 32.25 -0.73 -42.53
C SER A 791 31.69 -1.27 -41.21
N GLY A 792 31.60 -0.41 -40.20
CA GLY A 792 31.04 -0.73 -38.90
C GLY A 792 30.12 0.35 -38.37
N THR A 793 29.24 -0.04 -37.46
CA THR A 793 28.31 0.86 -36.76
C THR A 793 28.27 0.51 -35.27
N ILE A 794 28.17 1.54 -34.43
CA ILE A 794 27.88 1.42 -33.00
C ILE A 794 26.54 2.11 -32.76
N GLU A 795 25.51 1.36 -32.36
CA GLU A 795 24.21 1.90 -31.95
C GLU A 795 24.01 1.75 -30.44
N PHE A 796 23.26 2.66 -29.82
CA PHE A 796 22.92 2.57 -28.39
C PHE A 796 21.43 2.37 -28.23
N LEU A 797 21.05 1.20 -27.72
CA LEU A 797 19.67 0.79 -27.58
C LEU A 797 19.23 0.91 -26.12
N LYS A 798 18.01 1.39 -25.88
CA LYS A 798 17.28 1.20 -24.62
C LYS A 798 16.04 0.39 -24.95
N PHE A 799 15.93 -0.80 -24.35
CA PHE A 799 14.81 -1.72 -24.59
C PHE A 799 14.61 -2.06 -26.09
N GLY A 800 15.72 -2.30 -26.80
CA GLY A 800 15.73 -2.59 -28.23
C GLY A 800 15.42 -1.40 -29.14
N GLN A 801 15.23 -0.19 -28.59
CA GLN A 801 14.97 1.02 -29.37
C GLN A 801 16.21 1.93 -29.38
N PRO A 802 16.68 2.36 -30.58
CA PRO A 802 17.78 3.31 -30.69
C PRO A 802 17.49 4.60 -29.92
N GLN A 803 18.47 5.04 -29.13
CA GLN A 803 18.38 6.27 -28.37
C GLN A 803 19.23 7.38 -29.00
N PRO A 804 18.77 8.64 -28.99
CA PRO A 804 19.64 9.76 -29.32
C PRO A 804 20.75 9.85 -28.26
N ILE A 805 21.99 9.92 -28.71
CA ILE A 805 23.18 9.94 -27.85
C ILE A 805 24.09 11.11 -28.20
N SER A 806 24.87 11.55 -27.22
CA SER A 806 25.91 12.55 -27.41
C SER A 806 27.14 12.21 -26.55
N GLY A 807 28.32 12.65 -26.98
CA GLY A 807 29.51 12.63 -26.13
C GLY A 807 30.51 11.50 -26.34
N LEU A 808 30.27 10.52 -27.23
CA LEU A 808 31.28 9.49 -27.51
C LEU A 808 32.48 10.13 -28.21
N ASN A 809 33.66 10.00 -27.62
CA ASN A 809 34.91 10.35 -28.29
C ASN A 809 35.46 9.10 -28.99
N PRO A 810 36.02 9.23 -30.21
CA PRO A 810 36.64 8.09 -30.90
C PRO A 810 37.74 7.38 -30.08
N SER A 811 38.39 8.08 -29.15
CA SER A 811 39.37 7.52 -28.22
C SER A 811 38.81 6.55 -27.19
N ASP A 812 37.49 6.58 -26.96
CA ASP A 812 36.80 5.73 -25.99
C ASP A 812 36.59 4.31 -26.56
N ILE A 813 36.76 4.14 -27.88
CA ILE A 813 36.61 2.86 -28.57
C ILE A 813 37.91 2.07 -28.45
N GLY A 814 37.87 1.01 -27.63
CA GLY A 814 38.95 0.02 -27.55
C GLY A 814 38.92 -0.90 -28.76
N VAL A 815 40.08 -1.10 -29.40
CA VAL A 815 40.21 -1.95 -30.59
C VAL A 815 41.45 -2.82 -30.47
N ASP A 816 41.27 -4.12 -30.67
CA ASP A 816 42.34 -5.11 -30.85
C ASP A 816 42.12 -5.86 -32.18
N GLY A 817 43.21 -6.33 -32.80
CA GLY A 817 43.17 -7.02 -34.10
C GLY A 817 42.91 -6.10 -35.31
N GLY A 818 43.09 -4.78 -35.17
CA GLY A 818 42.95 -3.81 -36.27
C GLY A 818 42.99 -2.34 -35.84
N THR A 819 42.51 -1.45 -36.71
CA THR A 819 42.37 0.00 -36.44
C THR A 819 41.02 0.53 -36.91
N ILE A 820 40.43 1.45 -36.15
CA ILE A 820 39.20 2.16 -36.52
C ILE A 820 39.52 3.56 -37.03
N ASN A 821 38.91 3.96 -38.14
CA ASN A 821 39.03 5.27 -38.78
C ASN A 821 37.64 5.86 -39.09
N ASN A 822 37.58 7.14 -39.49
CA ASN A 822 36.37 7.80 -40.00
C ASN A 822 35.12 7.66 -39.10
N VAL A 823 35.29 7.80 -37.78
CA VAL A 823 34.19 7.73 -36.81
C VAL A 823 33.28 8.97 -36.97
N VAL A 824 32.05 8.77 -37.44
CA VAL A 824 31.08 9.84 -37.72
C VAL A 824 29.75 9.54 -37.03
N SER A 825 29.18 10.52 -36.33
CA SER A 825 27.88 10.35 -35.69
C SER A 825 26.75 10.27 -36.72
N ASN A 826 25.81 9.35 -36.53
CA ASN A 826 24.61 9.19 -37.35
C ASN A 826 23.31 9.55 -36.60
N GLY A 827 23.42 10.11 -35.38
CA GLY A 827 22.32 10.60 -34.55
C GLY A 827 21.96 9.69 -33.37
N THR A 828 21.91 8.38 -33.59
CA THR A 828 21.65 7.36 -32.55
C THR A 828 22.88 6.50 -32.22
N GLY A 829 24.00 6.82 -32.88
CA GLY A 829 25.21 6.03 -32.85
C GLY A 829 26.33 6.67 -33.68
N TYR A 830 27.28 5.83 -34.10
CA TYR A 830 28.44 6.20 -34.90
C TYR A 830 28.75 5.15 -35.95
N ASP A 831 28.98 5.61 -37.18
CA ASP A 831 29.54 4.80 -38.26
C ASP A 831 31.07 4.95 -38.27
N PHE A 832 31.77 3.89 -38.65
CA PHE A 832 33.23 3.86 -38.68
C PHE A 832 33.77 2.89 -39.73
N ASP A 833 35.03 3.07 -40.11
CA ASP A 833 35.76 2.16 -41.00
C ASP A 833 36.75 1.32 -40.17
N PHE A 834 36.65 0.01 -40.22
CA PHE A 834 37.58 -0.93 -39.59
C PHE A 834 38.60 -1.47 -40.58
N VAL A 835 39.88 -1.42 -40.22
CA VAL A 835 41.00 -1.98 -41.00
C VAL A 835 41.62 -3.12 -40.18
N PRO A 836 41.38 -4.40 -40.54
CA PRO A 836 41.92 -5.56 -39.83
C PRO A 836 43.46 -5.62 -39.89
N SER A 837 44.10 -6.13 -38.83
CA SER A 837 45.56 -6.30 -38.80
C SER A 837 46.06 -7.56 -39.52
N GLY A 838 45.17 -8.49 -39.86
CA GLY A 838 45.50 -9.75 -40.52
C GLY A 838 44.30 -10.49 -41.10
N HIS A 839 44.55 -11.64 -41.72
CA HIS A 839 43.52 -12.52 -42.26
C HIS A 839 44.02 -13.98 -42.31
N PRO A 840 43.40 -14.94 -41.61
CA PRO A 840 42.32 -14.75 -40.62
C PRO A 840 42.82 -14.04 -39.36
N SER A 841 41.94 -13.28 -38.69
CA SER A 841 42.21 -12.68 -37.38
C SER A 841 40.93 -12.39 -36.63
N THR A 842 40.98 -12.42 -35.30
CA THR A 842 39.89 -11.93 -34.44
C THR A 842 40.08 -10.43 -34.19
N ALA A 843 39.07 -9.64 -34.51
CA ALA A 843 38.98 -8.24 -34.11
C ALA A 843 38.14 -8.14 -32.85
N ARG A 844 38.60 -7.41 -31.84
CA ARG A 844 37.79 -7.13 -30.64
C ARG A 844 37.58 -5.64 -30.53
N ILE A 845 36.31 -5.23 -30.56
CA ILE A 845 35.91 -3.83 -30.41
C ILE A 845 35.10 -3.72 -29.14
N GLY A 846 35.45 -2.74 -28.30
CA GLY A 846 34.78 -2.55 -27.02
C GLY A 846 34.65 -1.10 -26.61
N LEU A 847 33.74 -0.88 -25.69
CA LEU A 847 33.47 0.41 -25.03
C LEU A 847 33.47 0.19 -23.52
N PRO A 848 34.12 1.06 -22.74
CA PRO A 848 33.92 1.13 -21.30
C PRO A 848 32.47 1.51 -20.94
N ALA A 849 32.06 1.23 -19.69
CA ALA A 849 30.80 1.74 -19.16
C ALA A 849 30.86 3.27 -18.96
N GLY A 850 29.72 3.95 -19.04
CA GLY A 850 29.57 5.39 -18.77
C GLY A 850 30.09 6.34 -19.85
N VAL A 851 30.58 5.84 -20.99
CA VAL A 851 31.17 6.69 -22.04
C VAL A 851 30.14 7.56 -22.78
N VAL A 852 28.87 7.15 -22.81
CA VAL A 852 27.77 7.97 -23.31
C VAL A 852 26.56 7.90 -22.39
N SER A 853 25.69 8.91 -22.50
CA SER A 853 24.42 8.96 -21.80
C SER A 853 23.27 9.43 -22.71
N SER A 854 22.05 9.06 -22.33
CA SER A 854 20.80 9.52 -22.93
C SER A 854 19.77 9.71 -21.82
N GLY A 855 19.41 10.97 -21.55
CA GLY A 855 18.65 11.31 -20.35
C GLY A 855 19.41 10.92 -19.08
N VAL A 856 18.82 10.04 -18.29
CA VAL A 856 19.37 9.53 -17.01
C VAL A 856 20.06 8.16 -17.15
N SER A 857 20.10 7.59 -18.35
CA SER A 857 20.70 6.28 -18.59
C SER A 857 22.11 6.40 -19.18
N GLU A 858 23.04 5.66 -18.61
CA GLU A 858 24.42 5.55 -19.09
C GLU A 858 24.63 4.27 -19.92
N SER A 859 25.63 4.30 -20.80
CA SER A 859 26.06 3.12 -21.56
C SER A 859 26.73 2.07 -20.70
N ARG A 860 26.40 0.81 -20.94
CA ARG A 860 27.14 -0.31 -20.35
C ARG A 860 28.42 -0.60 -21.11
N ALA A 861 29.34 -1.26 -20.43
CA ALA A 861 30.53 -1.77 -21.07
C ALA A 861 30.14 -2.86 -22.08
N VAL A 862 30.76 -2.85 -23.25
CA VAL A 862 30.62 -3.92 -24.24
C VAL A 862 31.99 -4.31 -24.76
N SER A 863 32.17 -5.59 -25.09
CA SER A 863 33.32 -6.08 -25.83
C SER A 863 32.82 -7.18 -26.76
N GLN A 864 32.89 -6.93 -28.06
CA GLN A 864 32.44 -7.87 -29.07
C GLN A 864 33.60 -8.29 -29.95
N SER A 865 33.72 -9.61 -30.14
CA SER A 865 34.68 -10.21 -31.06
C SER A 865 34.04 -10.43 -32.42
N PHE A 866 34.76 -10.08 -33.47
CA PHE A 866 34.39 -10.27 -34.86
C PHE A 866 35.47 -11.10 -35.54
N LEU A 867 35.05 -12.15 -36.24
CA LEU A 867 35.97 -12.99 -37.00
C LEU A 867 36.20 -12.38 -38.38
N ASN A 868 37.41 -11.94 -38.65
CA ASN A 868 37.82 -11.53 -39.99
C ASN A 868 38.49 -12.70 -40.72
N ALA A 869 37.69 -13.60 -41.30
CA ALA A 869 38.17 -14.79 -42.01
C ALA A 869 37.37 -15.03 -43.31
N PRO A 870 37.93 -15.73 -44.32
CA PRO A 870 37.16 -16.05 -45.52
C PRO A 870 35.97 -16.92 -45.11
N SER A 871 34.81 -16.75 -45.76
CA SER A 871 33.64 -17.59 -45.47
C SER A 871 33.99 -19.08 -45.61
N VAL A 872 33.89 -19.81 -44.51
CA VAL A 872 34.12 -21.25 -44.49
C VAL A 872 32.81 -22.01 -44.71
N THR A 873 32.90 -23.17 -45.34
CA THR A 873 31.70 -23.96 -45.64
C THR A 873 31.09 -24.48 -44.34
N ALA A 874 29.78 -24.26 -44.16
CA ALA A 874 29.04 -24.67 -42.96
C ALA A 874 29.61 -24.07 -41.67
N GLU A 875 30.05 -22.81 -41.71
CA GLU A 875 30.55 -22.05 -40.55
C GLU A 875 29.62 -22.11 -39.34
N GLU A 876 28.30 -22.03 -39.55
CA GLU A 876 27.28 -22.15 -38.49
C GLU A 876 27.30 -23.50 -37.73
N SER A 877 27.96 -24.52 -38.28
CA SER A 877 28.13 -25.85 -37.67
C SER A 877 29.57 -26.12 -37.24
N LEU A 878 30.45 -25.13 -37.33
CA LEU A 878 31.87 -25.26 -36.98
C LEU A 878 32.03 -25.19 -35.47
N VAL A 879 32.58 -26.25 -34.88
CA VAL A 879 32.71 -26.36 -33.43
C VAL A 879 34.12 -26.11 -32.91
N LEU A 880 35.11 -26.19 -33.80
CA LEU A 880 36.52 -25.97 -33.50
C LEU A 880 37.26 -25.67 -34.79
N TRP A 881 38.08 -24.62 -34.81
CA TRP A 881 38.89 -24.30 -35.97
C TRP A 881 40.21 -23.63 -35.61
N TYR A 882 41.30 -24.35 -35.79
CA TYR A 882 42.65 -23.81 -35.66
C TYR A 882 43.23 -23.49 -37.03
N THR A 883 43.61 -22.23 -37.24
CA THR A 883 44.21 -21.78 -38.50
C THR A 883 45.74 -21.96 -38.51
N PHE A 884 46.33 -22.23 -37.34
CA PHE A 884 47.76 -22.38 -37.10
C PHE A 884 48.59 -21.15 -37.48
N ASN A 885 48.04 -19.94 -37.35
CA ASN A 885 48.73 -18.69 -37.73
C ASN A 885 49.19 -17.85 -36.53
N ASP A 886 48.68 -18.19 -35.36
CA ASP A 886 48.41 -17.34 -34.19
C ASP A 886 48.97 -17.93 -32.89
N LEU A 887 49.81 -18.98 -32.97
CA LEU A 887 50.45 -19.58 -31.80
C LEU A 887 51.15 -18.53 -30.94
N ASN A 888 50.67 -18.36 -29.71
CA ASN A 888 51.32 -17.53 -28.72
C ASN A 888 52.56 -18.27 -28.20
N THR A 889 53.75 -17.88 -28.66
CA THR A 889 55.00 -18.57 -28.29
C THR A 889 55.41 -18.39 -26.83
N SER A 890 54.67 -17.61 -26.03
CA SER A 890 54.93 -17.43 -24.59
C SER A 890 54.04 -18.31 -23.72
N THR A 891 52.75 -18.45 -24.07
CA THR A 891 51.79 -19.30 -23.34
C THR A 891 51.61 -20.67 -23.99
N MET A 892 52.09 -20.85 -25.22
CA MET A 892 51.83 -21.99 -26.10
C MET A 892 50.35 -22.22 -26.38
N GLU A 893 49.54 -21.17 -26.33
CA GLU A 893 48.12 -21.21 -26.65
C GLU A 893 47.88 -20.94 -28.14
N MET A 894 46.82 -21.56 -28.65
CA MET A 894 46.35 -21.49 -30.02
C MET A 894 44.87 -21.13 -30.02
N GLU A 895 44.51 -20.07 -30.73
CA GLU A 895 43.17 -19.49 -30.70
C GLU A 895 42.21 -20.32 -31.56
N ASP A 896 41.03 -20.60 -31.02
CA ASP A 896 39.93 -21.20 -31.75
C ASP A 896 39.12 -20.16 -32.54
N PHE A 897 39.11 -20.28 -33.86
CA PHE A 897 38.38 -19.42 -34.78
C PHE A 897 36.95 -19.90 -35.07
N SER A 898 36.46 -20.95 -34.39
CA SER A 898 35.06 -21.39 -34.54
C SER A 898 34.05 -20.50 -33.81
N GLY A 899 34.53 -19.66 -32.88
CA GLY A 899 33.70 -18.83 -32.00
C GLY A 899 33.33 -19.50 -30.66
N ASN A 900 33.66 -20.78 -30.46
CA ASN A 900 33.38 -21.48 -29.19
C ASN A 900 34.40 -21.20 -28.08
N GLN A 901 35.49 -20.49 -28.41
CA GLN A 901 36.58 -20.15 -27.49
C GLN A 901 37.21 -21.39 -26.86
N ALA A 902 37.28 -22.48 -27.64
CA ALA A 902 37.93 -23.71 -27.23
C ALA A 902 39.42 -23.65 -27.57
N ASP A 903 40.13 -22.68 -26.97
CA ASP A 903 41.55 -22.46 -27.25
C ASP A 903 42.39 -23.70 -26.90
N GLY A 904 43.36 -24.02 -27.76
CA GLY A 904 44.20 -25.20 -27.64
C GLY A 904 45.53 -24.89 -26.97
N LEU A 905 46.01 -25.78 -26.11
CA LEU A 905 47.33 -25.71 -25.52
C LEU A 905 48.30 -26.64 -26.27
N VAL A 906 49.36 -26.07 -26.82
CA VAL A 906 50.44 -26.82 -27.47
C VAL A 906 51.48 -27.21 -26.40
N SER A 907 51.78 -28.49 -26.26
CA SER A 907 52.76 -28.97 -25.27
C SER A 907 54.18 -28.48 -25.57
N ALA A 908 54.52 -28.48 -26.86
CA ALA A 908 55.72 -27.91 -27.49
C ALA A 908 55.51 -27.99 -29.01
N GLY A 909 56.18 -27.15 -29.80
CA GLY A 909 56.02 -27.12 -31.26
C GLY A 909 56.36 -25.76 -31.86
N THR A 910 56.44 -25.69 -33.18
CA THR A 910 56.72 -24.43 -33.90
C THR A 910 55.84 -24.27 -35.12
N LEU A 911 55.52 -23.03 -35.47
CA LEU A 911 54.84 -22.73 -36.73
C LEU A 911 55.86 -22.66 -37.88
N VAL A 912 55.62 -23.44 -38.92
CA VAL A 912 56.41 -23.47 -40.16
C VAL A 912 55.56 -23.06 -41.36
N PRO A 913 56.15 -22.71 -42.53
CA PRO A 913 55.37 -22.47 -43.74
C PRO A 913 54.48 -23.67 -44.10
N GLY A 914 53.18 -23.41 -44.28
CA GLY A 914 52.15 -24.40 -44.59
C GLY A 914 51.52 -24.17 -45.97
N LYS A 915 50.52 -24.99 -46.32
CA LYS A 915 49.83 -24.93 -47.62
C LYS A 915 48.99 -23.66 -47.81
N PHE A 916 48.32 -23.21 -46.74
CA PHE A 916 47.38 -22.09 -46.76
C PHE A 916 47.89 -20.86 -46.02
N ALA A 917 48.89 -21.01 -45.14
CA ALA A 917 49.70 -19.95 -44.54
C ALA A 917 50.85 -20.59 -43.74
N LYS A 918 50.64 -20.84 -42.45
CA LYS A 918 51.54 -21.62 -41.59
C LYS A 918 50.95 -23.01 -41.32
N ALA A 919 51.75 -23.88 -40.71
CA ALA A 919 51.35 -25.18 -40.22
C ALA A 919 52.02 -25.41 -38.86
N LEU A 920 51.32 -26.07 -37.94
CA LEU A 920 51.90 -26.50 -36.67
C LEU A 920 52.77 -27.73 -36.91
N GLN A 921 54.07 -27.60 -36.66
CA GLN A 921 55.01 -28.72 -36.63
C GLN A 921 55.17 -29.21 -35.18
N LEU A 922 54.91 -30.51 -34.99
CA LEU A 922 55.06 -31.23 -33.73
C LEU A 922 56.10 -32.34 -33.89
N ASP A 923 57.07 -32.40 -32.98
CA ASP A 923 58.02 -33.50 -32.86
C ASP A 923 57.41 -34.68 -32.05
N PRO A 924 58.00 -35.89 -32.11
CA PRO A 924 57.48 -37.04 -31.38
C PRO A 924 57.33 -36.79 -29.87
N GLY A 925 56.10 -36.90 -29.36
CA GLY A 925 55.75 -36.64 -27.96
C GLY A 925 55.15 -35.26 -27.72
N GLU A 926 55.18 -34.38 -28.72
CA GLU A 926 54.50 -33.09 -28.70
C GLU A 926 53.05 -33.22 -29.19
N TYR A 927 52.14 -32.43 -28.63
CA TYR A 927 50.71 -32.48 -28.91
C TYR A 927 50.04 -31.11 -28.75
N LEU A 928 48.90 -30.93 -29.40
CA LEU A 928 47.92 -29.89 -29.10
C LEU A 928 46.79 -30.55 -28.29
N SER A 929 46.46 -30.01 -27.13
CA SER A 929 45.32 -30.44 -26.31
C SER A 929 44.28 -29.34 -26.22
N VAL A 930 43.02 -29.73 -26.24
CA VAL A 930 41.86 -28.85 -26.08
C VAL A 930 40.96 -29.48 -25.02
N ASP A 931 40.28 -28.64 -24.24
CA ASP A 931 39.30 -29.13 -23.27
C ASP A 931 38.10 -29.75 -23.99
N GLY A 932 37.93 -31.06 -23.80
CA GLY A 932 36.86 -31.83 -24.43
C GLY A 932 35.46 -31.45 -23.93
N GLU A 933 35.33 -30.83 -22.76
CA GLU A 933 34.03 -30.37 -22.25
C GLU A 933 33.52 -29.13 -23.00
N LEU A 934 34.41 -28.36 -23.63
CA LEU A 934 34.06 -27.23 -24.48
C LEU A 934 33.62 -27.66 -25.89
N LEU A 935 33.92 -28.90 -26.27
CA LEU A 935 33.59 -29.49 -27.56
C LEU A 935 32.33 -30.34 -27.41
N SER A 936 31.16 -29.70 -27.33
CA SER A 936 29.86 -30.39 -27.30
C SER A 936 29.57 -31.04 -28.67
N LEU A 937 30.21 -32.19 -28.93
CA LEU A 937 30.07 -32.93 -30.17
C LEU A 937 28.77 -33.74 -30.15
N SER A 938 27.92 -33.53 -31.16
CA SER A 938 26.69 -34.32 -31.31
C SER A 938 26.97 -35.79 -31.64
N GLN A 939 25.92 -36.63 -31.66
CA GLN A 939 26.02 -38.04 -32.08
C GLN A 939 26.63 -38.23 -33.49
N THR A 940 26.62 -37.19 -34.33
CA THR A 940 27.25 -37.16 -35.65
C THR A 940 28.19 -35.96 -35.77
N PHE A 941 29.45 -36.18 -36.14
CA PHE A 941 30.43 -35.10 -36.36
C PHE A 941 31.33 -35.40 -37.56
N THR A 942 31.96 -34.36 -38.12
CA THR A 942 32.95 -34.47 -39.19
C THR A 942 34.26 -33.83 -38.73
N LEU A 943 35.38 -34.52 -38.95
CA LEU A 943 36.72 -33.95 -38.81
C LEU A 943 37.29 -33.73 -40.21
N SER A 944 37.85 -32.53 -40.44
CA SER A 944 38.49 -32.15 -41.69
C SER A 944 39.86 -31.54 -41.40
N LEU A 945 40.88 -31.92 -42.18
CA LEU A 945 42.27 -31.45 -42.09
C LEU A 945 42.76 -30.97 -43.45
#